data_AF-A0A838IFZ4-F1
#
_entry.id   AF-A0A838IFZ4-F1
#
_cell.length_a   1.000
_cell.length_b   1.000
_cell.length_c   1.000
_cell.angle_alpha   90.00
_cell.angle_beta   90.00
_cell.angle_gamma   90.00
#
_symmetry.space_group_name_H-M   'P 1'
#
loop_
_entity.id
_entity.type
_entity.pdbx_description
1 polymer ?
#
loop_
_entity_poly.entity_id
_entity_poly.type
_entity_poly.pdbx_seq_one_letter_code
_entity_poly.pdbx_strand_id
1 'polypeptide(L)'
;MPGRIEACLCADLRFGVQICSAERSFEVCECPDAPETPDVGGGALDDVIDSVDDAGEDAAQSSRNACGGENKLIDAWPGEVCGECDDGVIVCDGGDALRCLGATPKNVCGQCVRLKNAPGDACGTCGQGSFQCAADGRLVCVNDTVLNECGGCSELAQRRNFTCEVGLQRGTWQCSGTDEMLCVGPGQNACAGSALLAGVPGAACGRCGGGSWQCDGQEQVRCLGSENAVNACGGCAPIADQLGASCGVCGGEWQCDGTEALICSRPLNLCGACPLLPSVPGESCGSGNMFACSEHAQLACVSITESNACGGRSLLTLRPGDPCGNCGQGTVICGSPDVTVCIGGASIALNACQGCTPLAQVPGASCGPDHAWTCHASLDAVSCDEVTTPAVGKNACGGSAPLAGKPATTCEDCGIWACEELNTDSLVCVGGSIGLGSDPDNCGACGVECASDEVCFGVCVPISVVCGPNTTWSLALGQCVNTNEVCGPNTVWDADSGQCVANPTVVCGQNTVWDEPSQSCVPGESICGPNTVYSPVLNACVVGLVYVGDCADPPALAATISADTILARGSCYRVPNNVEVRNGAHLTIQAGVTLIFEENRQFRVIGATISAEGEAASPIRFTASRPQPGWWRGVNITNSNSVTNLIEHIIVEYAGQAAWERGSVGGLTISASSGAVRSIVRNNTFRFNQGAGLNIESGAVTVDSLEANTMTGNLGPSLVISAELLSLLDNTSSFAGNGANYIQISGGEPSTSQTWRKLDAPYRFNADVSIINDATVTIEPGTRLEFDWRVGFSVGRNSTSGGLRAVGTDSEPIVFTGSESTPGHWNGIRFTRTLMPNLLEHVVVEYGGSHGWDNGAPAGITLSPVQGAVIAGLRNVTARHNNGYGVHHFGNYFSEYASFSVFKQNTMTGNALGPLRLPIYRIQQLDAASSFIGNDIDLVTVNGGAVDTSQTWPALDVPYWIIGNVNVTNDAILDLPPGSRVVMGPQLRFEISTGALRALGELGAPITFTGAVPVPGYWNDLTFNTSRSVFNRLQHVHVYHGGSAGTNLRFVNNTRLAIDHLTLADGLGSGVFATGNMEIISCNDVSYSNVNPPVNGVTTVWTAACGMP
;
A
#
# COMPACT_ATOMS: atom_id res chain seq x y z
N MET A 1 2.48 67.21 10.58
CA MET A 1 3.92 67.36 10.90
C MET A 1 4.38 66.16 11.73
N PRO A 2 5.69 65.86 11.80
CA PRO A 2 6.16 64.47 11.99
C PRO A 2 7.02 64.20 13.24
N GLY A 3 7.17 62.90 13.55
CA GLY A 3 8.22 62.26 14.38
C GLY A 3 8.20 60.75 14.03
N ARG A 4 9.29 59.96 13.87
CA ARG A 4 10.67 59.96 14.41
C ARG A 4 10.67 59.87 15.96
N ILE A 5 11.43 58.98 16.60
CA ILE A 5 12.64 58.24 16.16
C ILE A 5 12.87 56.93 16.99
N GLU A 6 13.48 55.90 16.39
CA GLU A 6 14.45 54.85 16.86
C GLU A 6 14.56 54.43 18.37
N ALA A 7 15.01 53.23 18.79
CA ALA A 7 15.44 51.93 18.19
C ALA A 7 15.49 50.85 19.34
N CYS A 8 15.93 49.57 19.27
CA CYS A 8 17.01 48.87 18.52
C CYS A 8 16.81 47.34 18.41
N LEU A 9 17.28 46.77 17.27
CA LEU A 9 17.94 45.43 17.05
C LEU A 9 17.16 44.13 17.39
N CYS A 10 17.38 42.97 16.73
CA CYS A 10 18.32 42.56 15.66
C CYS A 10 17.59 42.43 14.28
N ALA A 11 18.19 42.57 13.08
CA ALA A 11 19.31 41.86 12.42
C ALA A 11 19.00 40.35 12.16
N ASP A 12 19.11 39.78 10.94
CA ASP A 12 19.59 40.30 9.64
C ASP A 12 18.96 39.60 8.39
N LEU A 13 18.81 40.39 7.30
CA LEU A 13 19.18 40.21 5.86
C LEU A 13 19.02 38.87 5.06
N ARG A 14 18.83 38.83 3.71
CA ARG A 14 18.23 39.73 2.67
C ARG A 14 18.17 39.05 1.26
N PHE A 15 17.04 39.24 0.53
CA PHE A 15 16.86 39.52 -0.94
C PHE A 15 17.32 38.42 -1.95
N GLY A 16 16.83 38.31 -3.21
CA GLY A 16 15.97 39.13 -4.10
C GLY A 16 16.80 39.79 -5.23
N VAL A 17 16.44 39.89 -6.54
CA VAL A 17 15.21 40.30 -7.27
C VAL A 17 15.49 40.12 -8.80
N GLN A 18 14.71 39.39 -9.64
CA GLN A 18 13.58 39.81 -10.54
C GLN A 18 13.92 40.63 -11.84
N ILE A 19 13.12 40.44 -12.93
CA ILE A 19 12.77 41.38 -14.07
C ILE A 19 13.33 41.17 -15.52
N CYS A 20 12.39 41.05 -16.49
CA CYS A 20 12.21 41.56 -17.89
C CYS A 20 13.40 41.75 -18.89
N SER A 21 13.27 41.75 -20.24
CA SER A 21 12.19 42.12 -21.20
C SER A 21 12.44 41.68 -22.69
N ALA A 22 11.58 40.82 -23.29
CA ALA A 22 11.54 40.21 -24.65
C ALA A 22 11.73 41.10 -25.90
N GLU A 23 11.69 40.50 -27.12
CA GLU A 23 10.70 40.82 -28.18
C GLU A 23 11.03 40.24 -29.60
N ARG A 24 10.00 39.68 -30.29
CA ARG A 24 9.54 39.90 -31.70
C ARG A 24 10.55 39.76 -32.89
N SER A 25 10.19 39.54 -34.17
CA SER A 25 9.01 39.06 -34.95
C SER A 25 9.47 38.98 -36.45
N PHE A 26 8.71 38.76 -37.53
CA PHE A 26 7.28 38.57 -37.84
C PHE A 26 7.18 37.99 -39.28
N GLU A 27 6.16 37.19 -39.62
CA GLU A 27 5.70 37.03 -41.01
C GLU A 27 4.17 36.84 -41.06
N VAL A 28 3.50 37.30 -42.13
CA VAL A 28 2.06 37.67 -42.11
C VAL A 28 1.41 37.53 -43.50
N CYS A 29 0.20 36.96 -43.55
CA CYS A 29 -0.79 37.01 -44.65
C CYS A 29 -0.42 36.27 -45.97
N GLU A 30 -1.37 35.78 -46.79
CA GLU A 30 -2.80 35.41 -46.57
C GLU A 30 -3.28 34.50 -47.73
N CYS A 31 -4.50 33.95 -47.60
CA CYS A 31 -5.30 33.39 -48.71
C CYS A 31 -5.98 34.56 -49.51
N PRO A 32 -6.98 34.37 -50.40
CA PRO A 32 -7.59 33.17 -50.99
C PRO A 32 -7.57 33.24 -52.56
N ASP A 33 -8.15 32.35 -53.37
CA ASP A 33 -9.59 32.11 -53.54
C ASP A 33 -9.90 30.94 -54.49
N ALA A 34 -11.16 30.51 -54.48
CA ALA A 34 -11.77 29.45 -55.30
C ALA A 34 -12.72 30.09 -56.36
N PRO A 35 -13.68 29.39 -57.03
CA PRO A 35 -14.05 27.97 -56.99
C PRO A 35 -14.40 27.34 -58.37
N GLU A 36 -15.13 26.22 -58.29
CA GLU A 36 -16.01 25.58 -59.31
C GLU A 36 -15.44 24.44 -60.18
N THR A 37 -16.33 23.49 -60.47
CA THR A 37 -16.12 22.23 -61.20
C THR A 37 -16.84 22.28 -62.56
N PRO A 38 -16.53 21.40 -63.54
CA PRO A 38 -17.32 20.16 -63.67
C PRO A 38 -16.60 18.97 -64.37
N ASP A 39 -17.37 17.89 -64.58
CA ASP A 39 -17.08 16.69 -65.41
C ASP A 39 -18.42 16.29 -66.11
N VAL A 40 -18.56 15.54 -67.20
CA VAL A 40 -17.68 14.57 -67.90
C VAL A 40 -17.83 14.66 -69.42
N GLY A 41 -16.77 14.39 -70.20
CA GLY A 41 -16.91 14.01 -71.61
C GLY A 41 -15.64 14.08 -72.46
N GLY A 42 -15.34 13.04 -73.24
CA GLY A 42 -14.20 13.00 -74.18
C GLY A 42 -14.55 12.42 -75.55
N GLY A 43 -13.73 12.73 -76.57
CA GLY A 43 -13.80 12.06 -77.88
C GLY A 43 -13.08 12.76 -79.06
N ALA A 44 -12.27 11.96 -79.75
CA ALA A 44 -11.89 12.04 -81.18
C ALA A 44 -10.71 12.93 -81.68
N LEU A 45 -9.67 12.23 -82.14
CA LEU A 45 -8.92 12.35 -83.43
C LEU A 45 -7.80 13.39 -83.67
N ASP A 46 -6.68 12.82 -84.13
CA ASP A 46 -5.76 13.22 -85.23
C ASP A 46 -4.81 14.45 -85.18
N ASP A 47 -3.55 14.16 -84.80
CA ASP A 47 -2.36 14.08 -85.68
C ASP A 47 -1.40 15.30 -85.93
N VAL A 48 -0.13 14.98 -86.29
CA VAL A 48 0.95 15.78 -86.95
C VAL A 48 1.87 16.74 -86.14
N ILE A 49 2.95 16.18 -85.56
CA ILE A 49 4.41 16.31 -85.95
C ILE A 49 5.24 17.64 -85.81
N ASP A 50 6.57 17.44 -85.66
CA ASP A 50 7.79 18.28 -85.89
C ASP A 50 8.43 19.15 -84.76
N SER A 51 9.78 19.33 -84.64
CA SER A 51 10.98 18.45 -84.79
C SER A 51 12.34 19.20 -84.53
N VAL A 52 13.48 18.47 -84.63
CA VAL A 52 14.90 18.88 -84.88
C VAL A 52 15.84 19.18 -83.68
N ASP A 53 17.13 18.84 -83.89
CA ASP A 53 18.24 18.64 -82.94
C ASP A 53 19.39 19.72 -83.02
N ASP A 54 20.41 19.57 -82.16
CA ASP A 54 21.86 19.35 -82.50
C ASP A 54 23.01 20.27 -81.95
N ALA A 55 24.15 19.60 -81.66
CA ALA A 55 25.60 20.00 -81.61
C ALA A 55 26.25 20.96 -80.56
N GLY A 56 27.44 20.57 -80.04
CA GLY A 56 28.43 21.46 -79.35
C GLY A 56 29.61 20.80 -78.58
N GLU A 57 30.85 20.93 -79.08
CA GLU A 57 32.18 20.47 -78.54
C GLU A 57 32.77 21.39 -77.42
N ASP A 58 33.87 21.13 -76.68
CA ASP A 58 34.65 19.93 -76.21
C ASP A 58 35.76 20.41 -75.23
N ALA A 59 36.08 19.66 -74.15
CA ALA A 59 37.31 19.77 -73.32
C ALA A 59 37.32 18.73 -72.16
N ALA A 60 38.42 17.97 -71.98
CA ALA A 60 38.47 16.85 -71.03
C ALA A 60 39.50 16.99 -69.87
N GLN A 61 39.07 16.71 -68.64
CA GLN A 61 39.87 16.02 -67.60
C GLN A 61 39.00 15.48 -66.43
N SER A 62 39.27 14.24 -66.00
CA SER A 62 38.72 13.59 -64.79
C SER A 62 37.21 13.31 -64.72
N SER A 63 36.63 12.69 -65.75
CA SER A 63 35.26 12.16 -65.74
C SER A 63 35.18 10.71 -65.21
N ARG A 64 35.50 10.48 -63.93
CA ARG A 64 35.09 9.23 -63.26
C ARG A 64 33.69 9.39 -62.67
N ASN A 65 32.89 8.33 -62.69
CA ASN A 65 31.59 8.32 -62.04
C ASN A 65 31.70 8.23 -60.50
N ALA A 66 30.57 8.29 -59.79
CA ALA A 66 30.50 8.24 -58.32
C ALA A 66 31.04 6.92 -57.70
N CYS A 67 31.19 5.86 -58.51
CA CYS A 67 31.78 4.57 -58.12
C CYS A 67 33.24 4.38 -58.59
N GLY A 68 33.84 5.41 -59.22
CA GLY A 68 35.25 5.41 -59.64
C GLY A 68 35.55 4.72 -60.97
N GLY A 69 34.54 4.29 -61.72
CA GLY A 69 34.65 3.81 -63.11
C GLY A 69 34.52 4.93 -64.15
N GLU A 70 34.47 4.55 -65.43
CA GLU A 70 34.57 5.47 -66.59
C GLU A 70 33.25 5.61 -67.38
N ASN A 71 32.22 4.80 -67.07
CA ASN A 71 30.92 4.87 -67.73
C ASN A 71 29.92 5.75 -66.94
N LYS A 72 28.97 6.41 -67.62
CA LYS A 72 27.89 7.13 -66.92
C LYS A 72 26.97 6.09 -66.25
N LEU A 73 26.78 6.23 -64.95
CA LEU A 73 25.76 5.47 -64.21
C LEU A 73 24.35 5.88 -64.67
N ILE A 74 23.36 5.02 -64.39
CA ILE A 74 21.94 5.40 -64.49
C ILE A 74 21.64 6.57 -63.54
N ASP A 75 20.52 7.28 -63.73
CA ASP A 75 20.20 8.51 -62.99
C ASP A 75 19.76 8.24 -61.53
N ALA A 76 20.71 7.74 -60.73
CA ALA A 76 20.68 7.51 -59.29
C ALA A 76 22.13 7.50 -58.74
N TRP A 77 22.32 7.82 -57.46
CA TRP A 77 23.63 7.97 -56.81
C TRP A 77 23.88 6.94 -55.69
N PRO A 78 25.14 6.54 -55.43
CA PRO A 78 25.49 5.75 -54.25
C PRO A 78 25.08 6.49 -52.97
N GLY A 79 24.30 5.82 -52.11
CA GLY A 79 23.74 6.41 -50.89
C GLY A 79 22.27 6.85 -51.00
N GLU A 80 21.68 6.87 -52.21
CA GLU A 80 20.23 7.06 -52.36
C GLU A 80 19.43 5.80 -51.94
N VAL A 81 18.15 5.97 -51.62
CA VAL A 81 17.25 4.88 -51.19
C VAL A 81 16.71 4.08 -52.37
N CYS A 82 16.34 2.82 -52.13
CA CYS A 82 15.84 1.92 -53.17
C CYS A 82 15.03 0.72 -52.62
N GLY A 83 14.25 0.10 -53.51
CA GLY A 83 13.39 -1.04 -53.20
C GLY A 83 11.90 -0.67 -53.21
N GLU A 84 11.00 -1.63 -53.16
CA GLU A 84 9.55 -1.35 -53.15
C GLU A 84 9.06 -0.70 -51.83
N CYS A 85 9.95 -0.60 -50.84
CA CYS A 85 9.73 -0.13 -49.48
C CYS A 85 10.65 1.03 -49.08
N ASP A 86 11.45 1.55 -50.02
CA ASP A 86 12.39 2.67 -49.85
C ASP A 86 13.38 2.51 -48.66
N ASP A 87 13.64 1.26 -48.24
CA ASP A 87 14.43 0.89 -47.06
C ASP A 87 15.81 0.28 -47.38
N GLY A 88 16.08 -0.02 -48.65
CA GLY A 88 17.41 -0.36 -49.13
C GLY A 88 18.22 0.89 -49.50
N VAL A 89 19.54 0.72 -49.58
CA VAL A 89 20.48 1.75 -50.04
C VAL A 89 21.18 1.30 -51.33
N ILE A 90 21.31 2.22 -52.27
CA ILE A 90 22.06 2.04 -53.51
C ILE A 90 23.56 2.03 -53.19
N VAL A 91 24.25 0.95 -53.54
CA VAL A 91 25.71 0.79 -53.38
C VAL A 91 26.38 0.52 -54.73
N CYS A 92 27.64 0.92 -54.84
CA CYS A 92 28.48 0.59 -55.99
C CYS A 92 28.73 -0.93 -56.07
N ASP A 93 28.50 -1.52 -57.25
CA ASP A 93 28.76 -2.94 -57.53
C ASP A 93 29.91 -3.06 -58.55
N GLY A 94 31.11 -2.67 -58.09
CA GLY A 94 32.23 -2.37 -58.97
C GLY A 94 32.23 -0.91 -59.42
N GLY A 95 33.01 -0.58 -60.45
CA GLY A 95 33.24 0.80 -60.87
C GLY A 95 32.12 1.43 -61.71
N ASP A 96 31.32 0.63 -62.43
CA ASP A 96 30.39 1.12 -63.46
C ASP A 96 28.95 0.63 -63.27
N ALA A 97 28.61 0.10 -62.09
CA ALA A 97 27.28 -0.42 -61.78
C ALA A 97 26.84 -0.08 -60.36
N LEU A 98 25.52 -0.04 -60.18
CA LEU A 98 24.84 0.21 -58.91
C LEU A 98 23.93 -0.99 -58.61
N ARG A 99 23.84 -1.40 -57.34
CA ARG A 99 22.81 -2.33 -56.87
C ARG A 99 22.16 -1.85 -55.58
N CYS A 100 20.89 -2.21 -55.40
CA CYS A 100 20.21 -2.00 -54.14
C CYS A 100 20.67 -3.04 -53.10
N LEU A 101 20.96 -2.61 -51.88
CA LEU A 101 21.34 -3.45 -50.75
C LEU A 101 20.39 -3.24 -49.57
N GLY A 102 19.90 -4.31 -48.96
CA GLY A 102 19.09 -4.25 -47.74
C GLY A 102 17.57 -4.13 -47.92
N ALA A 103 17.08 -3.78 -49.11
CA ALA A 103 15.64 -3.57 -49.36
C ALA A 103 14.75 -4.76 -48.99
N THR A 104 13.63 -4.49 -48.32
CA THR A 104 12.64 -5.49 -47.91
C THR A 104 11.58 -5.69 -49.00
N PRO A 105 11.22 -6.94 -49.37
CA PRO A 105 10.08 -7.20 -50.25
C PRO A 105 8.74 -7.10 -49.49
N LYS A 106 7.69 -6.64 -50.17
CA LYS A 106 6.33 -6.53 -49.60
C LYS A 106 5.75 -7.89 -49.21
N ASN A 107 4.95 -7.88 -48.15
CA ASN A 107 4.26 -9.07 -47.62
C ASN A 107 3.03 -9.46 -48.45
N VAL A 108 2.37 -10.57 -48.08
CA VAL A 108 1.20 -11.13 -48.81
C VAL A 108 -0.06 -10.24 -48.77
N CYS A 109 -0.10 -9.20 -47.92
CA CYS A 109 -1.14 -8.16 -47.91
C CYS A 109 -0.63 -6.82 -48.50
N GLY A 110 0.55 -6.79 -49.13
CA GLY A 110 1.09 -5.63 -49.85
C GLY A 110 1.94 -4.65 -49.03
N GLN A 111 2.23 -4.95 -47.75
CA GLN A 111 2.91 -4.02 -46.84
C GLN A 111 4.37 -4.40 -46.51
N CYS A 112 5.17 -3.40 -46.16
CA CYS A 112 6.61 -3.50 -45.89
C CYS A 112 6.96 -4.04 -44.48
N VAL A 113 6.13 -4.93 -43.93
CA VAL A 113 6.27 -5.46 -42.57
C VAL A 113 6.10 -6.98 -42.52
N ARG A 114 6.87 -7.65 -41.67
CA ARG A 114 6.83 -9.11 -41.55
C ARG A 114 5.60 -9.55 -40.73
N LEU A 115 4.58 -10.08 -41.40
CA LEU A 115 3.38 -10.59 -40.74
C LEU A 115 3.72 -11.80 -39.85
N LYS A 116 3.15 -11.84 -38.65
CA LYS A 116 3.33 -12.93 -37.66
C LYS A 116 2.49 -14.16 -38.00
N ASN A 117 1.35 -13.95 -38.64
CA ASN A 117 0.33 -14.93 -39.02
C ASN A 117 0.08 -14.82 -40.53
N ALA A 118 -0.69 -15.73 -41.12
CA ALA A 118 -1.11 -15.74 -42.51
C ALA A 118 -2.61 -15.43 -42.70
N PRO A 119 -3.04 -14.95 -43.89
CA PRO A 119 -4.45 -14.93 -44.25
C PRO A 119 -5.02 -16.36 -44.25
N GLY A 120 -6.09 -16.59 -43.49
CA GLY A 120 -6.71 -17.89 -43.27
C GLY A 120 -6.38 -18.55 -41.92
N ASP A 121 -5.40 -18.02 -41.15
CA ASP A 121 -5.12 -18.53 -39.81
C ASP A 121 -6.29 -18.28 -38.84
N ALA A 122 -6.55 -19.24 -37.96
CA ALA A 122 -7.59 -19.14 -36.95
C ALA A 122 -7.31 -18.00 -35.94
N CYS A 123 -8.36 -17.32 -35.49
CA CYS A 123 -8.25 -16.17 -34.61
C CYS A 123 -9.44 -16.02 -33.67
N GLY A 124 -9.29 -15.13 -32.69
CA GLY A 124 -10.35 -14.79 -31.75
C GLY A 124 -10.40 -15.68 -30.51
N THR A 125 -11.15 -15.25 -29.49
CA THR A 125 -11.14 -15.87 -28.15
C THR A 125 -11.63 -17.32 -28.16
N CYS A 126 -12.57 -17.64 -29.05
CA CYS A 126 -13.08 -19.00 -29.26
C CYS A 126 -12.47 -19.71 -30.48
N GLY A 127 -11.48 -19.11 -31.13
CA GLY A 127 -10.76 -19.69 -32.28
C GLY A 127 -11.60 -19.94 -33.53
N GLN A 128 -12.82 -19.38 -33.62
CA GLN A 128 -13.73 -19.55 -34.76
C GLN A 128 -13.55 -18.50 -35.86
N GLY A 129 -12.87 -17.38 -35.55
CA GLY A 129 -12.56 -16.35 -36.54
C GLY A 129 -11.42 -16.76 -37.48
N SER A 130 -11.26 -16.01 -38.56
CA SER A 130 -10.12 -16.15 -39.50
C SER A 130 -9.44 -14.80 -39.75
N PHE A 131 -8.10 -14.78 -39.78
CA PHE A 131 -7.35 -13.60 -40.20
C PHE A 131 -7.49 -13.36 -41.70
N GLN A 132 -7.76 -12.12 -42.12
CA GLN A 132 -7.89 -11.74 -43.54
C GLN A 132 -7.15 -10.42 -43.79
N CYS A 133 -6.62 -10.21 -45.01
CA CYS A 133 -6.01 -8.94 -45.38
C CYS A 133 -7.09 -7.84 -45.45
N ALA A 134 -6.96 -6.80 -44.63
CA ALA A 134 -7.76 -5.59 -44.71
C ALA A 134 -7.23 -4.63 -45.79
N ALA A 135 -8.01 -3.59 -46.10
CA ALA A 135 -7.69 -2.62 -47.15
C ALA A 135 -6.45 -1.74 -46.85
N ASP A 136 -5.96 -1.71 -45.60
CA ASP A 136 -4.69 -1.08 -45.21
C ASP A 136 -3.47 -2.01 -45.39
N GLY A 137 -3.69 -3.27 -45.78
CA GLY A 137 -2.65 -4.28 -45.94
C GLY A 137 -2.19 -4.95 -44.64
N ARG A 138 -2.97 -4.86 -43.56
CA ARG A 138 -2.77 -5.65 -42.32
C ARG A 138 -3.70 -6.86 -42.25
N LEU A 139 -3.41 -7.78 -41.33
CA LEU A 139 -4.31 -8.89 -40.99
C LEU A 139 -5.30 -8.47 -39.90
N VAL A 140 -6.58 -8.62 -40.18
CA VAL A 140 -7.69 -8.38 -39.24
C VAL A 140 -8.44 -9.68 -39.00
N CYS A 141 -8.83 -9.94 -37.75
CA CYS A 141 -9.64 -11.11 -37.40
C CYS A 141 -11.11 -10.90 -37.80
N VAL A 142 -11.69 -11.83 -38.57
CA VAL A 142 -13.06 -11.74 -39.09
C VAL A 142 -13.87 -12.95 -38.61
N ASN A 143 -15.12 -12.71 -38.18
CA ASN A 143 -16.04 -13.69 -37.61
C ASN A 143 -15.60 -14.32 -36.27
N ASP A 144 -14.94 -13.55 -35.39
CA ASP A 144 -14.72 -13.99 -34.00
C ASP A 144 -16.05 -14.10 -33.24
N THR A 145 -16.18 -15.13 -32.41
CA THR A 145 -17.27 -15.28 -31.44
C THR A 145 -16.75 -15.03 -30.03
N VAL A 146 -17.28 -13.97 -29.41
CA VAL A 146 -17.02 -13.63 -28.01
C VAL A 146 -17.55 -14.71 -27.06
N LEU A 147 -16.97 -14.79 -25.86
CA LEU A 147 -17.46 -15.66 -24.80
C LEU A 147 -18.88 -15.28 -24.37
N ASN A 148 -19.68 -16.29 -24.02
CA ASN A 148 -21.05 -16.13 -23.57
C ASN A 148 -21.15 -15.63 -22.10
N GLU A 149 -22.37 -15.36 -21.61
CA GLU A 149 -22.62 -14.87 -20.23
C GLU A 149 -22.20 -15.85 -19.11
N CYS A 150 -21.69 -17.06 -19.43
CA CYS A 150 -21.16 -18.06 -18.52
C CYS A 150 -19.65 -18.37 -18.73
N GLY A 151 -18.98 -17.73 -19.70
CA GLY A 151 -17.55 -17.91 -19.98
C GLY A 151 -17.21 -19.05 -20.95
N GLY A 152 -18.20 -19.57 -21.68
CA GLY A 152 -18.04 -20.57 -22.74
C GLY A 152 -18.15 -20.00 -24.15
N CYS A 153 -18.04 -20.86 -25.16
CA CYS A 153 -17.99 -20.50 -26.58
C CYS A 153 -19.28 -20.81 -27.37
N SER A 154 -20.32 -21.30 -26.69
CA SER A 154 -21.61 -21.66 -27.29
C SER A 154 -22.68 -20.59 -27.04
N GLU A 155 -23.65 -20.46 -27.93
CA GLU A 155 -24.81 -19.58 -27.72
C GLU A 155 -25.70 -20.10 -26.57
N LEU A 156 -25.88 -19.29 -25.52
CA LEU A 156 -26.73 -19.65 -24.38
C LEU A 156 -28.20 -19.42 -24.70
N ALA A 157 -29.04 -20.43 -24.46
CA ALA A 157 -30.48 -20.35 -24.69
C ALA A 157 -31.23 -19.41 -23.72
N GLN A 158 -30.58 -18.90 -22.66
CA GLN A 158 -31.13 -18.05 -21.59
C GLN A 158 -30.07 -17.09 -21.06
N ARG A 159 -30.48 -15.99 -20.41
CA ARG A 159 -29.58 -14.96 -19.84
C ARG A 159 -29.48 -15.04 -18.32
N ARG A 160 -28.31 -14.67 -17.76
CA ARG A 160 -28.01 -14.75 -16.32
C ARG A 160 -28.92 -13.80 -15.53
N ASN A 161 -29.38 -14.26 -14.36
CA ASN A 161 -30.28 -13.56 -13.43
C ASN A 161 -31.71 -13.28 -13.95
N PHE A 162 -32.09 -13.76 -15.15
CA PHE A 162 -33.47 -13.66 -15.63
C PHE A 162 -34.39 -14.63 -14.89
N THR A 163 -35.63 -14.21 -14.65
CA THR A 163 -36.65 -15.00 -13.93
C THR A 163 -37.06 -16.25 -14.69
N CYS A 164 -37.20 -17.37 -13.98
CA CYS A 164 -37.63 -18.66 -14.52
C CYS A 164 -38.56 -19.39 -13.53
N GLU A 165 -39.10 -20.56 -13.88
CA GLU A 165 -40.07 -21.30 -13.05
C GLU A 165 -39.51 -22.66 -12.60
N VAL A 166 -39.42 -22.85 -11.29
CA VAL A 166 -39.04 -24.12 -10.64
C VAL A 166 -40.29 -24.73 -10.00
N GLY A 167 -41.03 -25.52 -10.78
CA GLY A 167 -42.28 -26.15 -10.36
C GLY A 167 -43.41 -25.13 -10.13
N LEU A 168 -43.63 -24.74 -8.88
CA LEU A 168 -44.64 -23.73 -8.49
C LEU A 168 -44.01 -22.45 -7.91
N GLN A 169 -42.68 -22.30 -7.98
CA GLN A 169 -41.93 -21.16 -7.44
C GLN A 169 -41.17 -20.44 -8.55
N ARG A 170 -40.97 -19.12 -8.40
CA ARG A 170 -40.10 -18.35 -9.29
C ARG A 170 -38.64 -18.50 -8.87
N GLY A 171 -37.79 -18.92 -9.81
CA GLY A 171 -36.35 -18.98 -9.67
C GLY A 171 -35.65 -17.96 -10.57
N THR A 172 -34.32 -18.09 -10.67
CA THR A 172 -33.45 -17.30 -11.57
C THR A 172 -32.52 -18.21 -12.36
N TRP A 173 -32.23 -17.86 -13.61
CA TRP A 173 -31.22 -18.56 -14.41
C TRP A 173 -29.80 -18.22 -13.94
N GLN A 174 -29.01 -19.24 -13.62
CA GLN A 174 -27.63 -19.16 -13.16
C GLN A 174 -26.77 -20.18 -13.93
N CYS A 175 -25.48 -19.90 -14.10
CA CYS A 175 -24.59 -20.81 -14.85
C CYS A 175 -24.31 -22.09 -14.05
N SER A 176 -24.53 -23.26 -14.64
CA SER A 176 -24.11 -24.56 -14.10
C SER A 176 -22.75 -25.02 -14.63
N GLY A 177 -22.35 -24.48 -15.79
CA GLY A 177 -21.03 -24.65 -16.41
C GLY A 177 -20.71 -23.47 -17.34
N THR A 178 -19.65 -23.55 -18.14
CA THR A 178 -19.25 -22.49 -19.09
C THR A 178 -20.27 -22.28 -20.22
N ASP A 179 -20.97 -23.34 -20.62
CA ASP A 179 -21.89 -23.34 -21.77
C ASP A 179 -23.31 -23.79 -21.36
N GLU A 180 -23.60 -23.82 -20.05
CA GLU A 180 -24.86 -24.37 -19.52
C GLU A 180 -25.48 -23.48 -18.43
N MET A 181 -26.80 -23.38 -18.45
CA MET A 181 -27.61 -22.50 -17.61
C MET A 181 -28.74 -23.29 -16.94
N LEU A 182 -28.86 -23.14 -15.62
CA LEU A 182 -29.78 -23.86 -14.75
C LEU A 182 -30.73 -22.88 -14.04
N CYS A 183 -32.00 -23.25 -13.92
CA CYS A 183 -33.01 -22.45 -13.21
C CYS A 183 -32.98 -22.81 -11.71
N VAL A 184 -32.51 -21.88 -10.87
CA VAL A 184 -32.30 -22.07 -9.43
C VAL A 184 -33.43 -21.38 -8.63
N GLY A 185 -34.12 -22.14 -7.78
CA GLY A 185 -35.24 -21.67 -6.97
C GLY A 185 -34.84 -21.05 -5.62
N PRO A 186 -35.79 -20.41 -4.90
CA PRO A 186 -35.51 -19.79 -3.60
C PRO A 186 -35.08 -20.84 -2.57
N GLY A 187 -33.92 -20.62 -1.94
CA GLY A 187 -33.35 -21.56 -0.97
C GLY A 187 -32.60 -22.75 -1.57
N GLN A 188 -32.35 -22.76 -2.89
CA GLN A 188 -31.45 -23.71 -3.52
C GLN A 188 -30.04 -23.12 -3.74
N ASN A 189 -29.04 -24.00 -3.77
CA ASN A 189 -27.66 -23.66 -4.15
C ASN A 189 -27.48 -23.59 -5.68
N ALA A 190 -26.30 -23.18 -6.15
CA ALA A 190 -25.99 -23.03 -7.58
C ALA A 190 -26.04 -24.36 -8.41
N CYS A 191 -26.08 -25.51 -7.75
CA CYS A 191 -26.27 -26.83 -8.35
C CYS A 191 -27.72 -27.36 -8.17
N ALA A 192 -28.65 -26.48 -7.76
CA ALA A 192 -30.05 -26.76 -7.43
C ALA A 192 -30.30 -27.74 -6.25
N GLY A 193 -29.31 -27.97 -5.39
CA GLY A 193 -29.47 -28.65 -4.10
C GLY A 193 -29.85 -27.69 -2.96
N SER A 194 -29.78 -28.18 -1.72
CA SER A 194 -30.15 -27.50 -0.48
C SER A 194 -28.98 -27.27 0.49
N ALA A 195 -27.83 -27.91 0.27
CA ALA A 195 -26.62 -27.82 1.07
C ALA A 195 -25.71 -26.65 0.63
N LEU A 196 -24.81 -26.24 1.54
CA LEU A 196 -23.75 -25.28 1.23
C LEU A 196 -22.65 -25.96 0.39
N LEU A 197 -22.38 -25.42 -0.80
CA LEU A 197 -21.35 -25.94 -1.70
C LEU A 197 -19.94 -25.55 -1.22
N ALA A 198 -18.95 -26.42 -1.46
CA ALA A 198 -17.54 -26.19 -1.11
C ALA A 198 -16.83 -25.13 -1.98
N GLY A 199 -17.49 -24.66 -3.04
CA GLY A 199 -17.02 -23.66 -3.99
C GLY A 199 -18.15 -23.23 -4.92
N VAL A 200 -17.99 -22.09 -5.61
CA VAL A 200 -18.99 -21.57 -6.55
C VAL A 200 -18.74 -22.16 -7.94
N PRO A 201 -19.73 -22.81 -8.59
CA PRO A 201 -19.58 -23.29 -9.97
C PRO A 201 -19.06 -22.21 -10.93
N GLY A 202 -18.10 -22.58 -11.77
CA GLY A 202 -17.40 -21.68 -12.69
C GLY A 202 -16.24 -20.87 -12.06
N ALA A 203 -16.13 -20.79 -10.73
CA ALA A 203 -15.01 -20.10 -10.08
C ALA A 203 -13.72 -20.94 -10.08
N ALA A 204 -12.57 -20.25 -10.03
CA ALA A 204 -11.25 -20.88 -9.98
C ALA A 204 -11.06 -21.75 -8.72
N CYS A 205 -10.27 -22.82 -8.85
CA CYS A 205 -10.05 -23.80 -7.79
C CYS A 205 -8.67 -24.49 -7.88
N GLY A 206 -8.31 -25.22 -6.82
CA GLY A 206 -6.99 -25.83 -6.68
C GLY A 206 -5.96 -24.86 -6.09
N ARG A 207 -4.82 -25.41 -5.63
CA ARG A 207 -3.84 -24.70 -4.80
C ARG A 207 -3.25 -23.42 -5.43
N CYS A 208 -3.21 -23.35 -6.76
CA CYS A 208 -2.75 -22.19 -7.53
C CYS A 208 -3.77 -21.78 -8.61
N GLY A 209 -5.07 -21.97 -8.37
CA GLY A 209 -6.17 -21.47 -9.22
C GLY A 209 -6.36 -22.12 -10.61
N GLY A 210 -5.50 -23.07 -11.02
CA GLY A 210 -5.52 -23.65 -12.37
C GLY A 210 -6.71 -24.57 -12.73
N GLY A 211 -7.64 -24.82 -11.82
CA GLY A 211 -8.88 -25.57 -12.10
C GLY A 211 -10.14 -24.70 -12.03
N SER A 212 -11.29 -25.27 -12.41
CA SER A 212 -12.63 -24.68 -12.19
C SER A 212 -13.51 -25.58 -11.32
N TRP A 213 -14.28 -24.98 -10.41
CA TRP A 213 -15.34 -25.69 -9.69
C TRP A 213 -16.50 -26.01 -10.63
N GLN A 214 -16.99 -27.25 -10.61
CA GLN A 214 -18.17 -27.68 -11.38
C GLN A 214 -19.08 -28.55 -10.50
N CYS A 215 -20.40 -28.49 -10.73
CA CYS A 215 -21.36 -29.30 -9.99
C CYS A 215 -21.11 -30.80 -10.18
N ASP A 216 -21.13 -31.58 -9.09
CA ASP A 216 -20.99 -33.05 -9.13
C ASP A 216 -22.23 -33.72 -8.52
N GLY A 217 -23.37 -33.45 -9.16
CA GLY A 217 -24.69 -33.60 -8.56
C GLY A 217 -25.18 -32.30 -7.91
N GLN A 218 -26.28 -32.37 -7.18
CA GLN A 218 -26.98 -31.16 -6.69
C GLN A 218 -26.40 -30.59 -5.38
N GLU A 219 -25.76 -31.42 -4.55
CA GLU A 219 -25.38 -31.04 -3.18
C GLU A 219 -23.87 -30.81 -2.99
N GLN A 220 -23.08 -30.83 -4.06
CA GLN A 220 -21.62 -30.73 -4.02
C GLN A 220 -21.03 -30.22 -5.34
N VAL A 221 -19.81 -29.69 -5.26
CA VAL A 221 -18.97 -29.34 -6.41
C VAL A 221 -17.65 -30.11 -6.35
N ARG A 222 -17.07 -30.40 -7.51
CA ARG A 222 -15.69 -30.89 -7.65
C ARG A 222 -14.83 -29.88 -8.39
N CYS A 223 -13.54 -29.88 -8.09
CA CYS A 223 -12.56 -29.08 -8.81
C CYS A 223 -12.02 -29.89 -9.99
N LEU A 224 -12.02 -29.31 -11.20
CA LEU A 224 -11.48 -29.94 -12.42
C LEU A 224 -10.35 -29.09 -13.01
N GLY A 225 -9.22 -29.71 -13.34
CA GLY A 225 -8.04 -29.04 -13.92
C GLY A 225 -6.90 -28.73 -12.93
N SER A 226 -7.09 -28.96 -11.63
CA SER A 226 -6.15 -28.54 -10.58
C SER A 226 -4.88 -29.40 -10.38
N GLU A 227 -4.54 -30.27 -11.31
CA GLU A 227 -3.40 -31.20 -11.16
C GLU A 227 -2.13 -30.66 -11.82
N ASN A 228 -1.15 -30.29 -10.98
CA ASN A 228 0.21 -29.85 -11.33
C ASN A 228 0.37 -28.39 -11.80
N ALA A 229 0.05 -27.43 -10.91
CA ALA A 229 0.34 -26.00 -11.07
C ALA A 229 1.21 -25.45 -9.93
N VAL A 230 2.19 -26.21 -9.44
CA VAL A 230 3.21 -25.74 -8.47
C VAL A 230 4.63 -25.88 -9.02
N ASN A 231 5.51 -24.98 -8.63
CA ASN A 231 6.94 -25.01 -8.95
C ASN A 231 7.68 -26.11 -8.16
N ALA A 232 8.99 -26.28 -8.42
CA ALA A 232 9.80 -27.32 -7.77
C ALA A 232 9.99 -27.13 -6.24
N CYS A 233 9.69 -25.96 -5.70
CA CYS A 233 9.67 -25.64 -4.27
C CYS A 233 8.26 -25.61 -3.66
N GLY A 234 7.23 -25.93 -4.45
CA GLY A 234 5.85 -26.09 -3.99
C GLY A 234 5.01 -24.81 -3.90
N GLY A 235 5.47 -23.68 -4.45
CA GLY A 235 4.72 -22.44 -4.63
C GLY A 235 4.11 -22.30 -6.04
N CYS A 236 3.49 -21.16 -6.34
CA CYS A 236 2.72 -20.93 -7.57
C CYS A 236 3.49 -20.15 -8.65
N ALA A 237 4.45 -19.30 -8.28
CA ALA A 237 5.28 -18.56 -9.23
C ALA A 237 6.35 -19.45 -9.92
N PRO A 238 6.71 -19.20 -11.20
CA PRO A 238 7.82 -19.90 -11.84
C PRO A 238 9.17 -19.48 -11.26
N ILE A 239 9.96 -20.45 -10.80
CA ILE A 239 11.34 -20.22 -10.33
C ILE A 239 12.30 -20.04 -11.50
N ALA A 240 13.30 -19.18 -11.34
CA ALA A 240 14.20 -18.75 -12.43
C ALA A 240 15.28 -19.78 -12.82
N ASP A 241 15.56 -20.77 -11.97
CA ASP A 241 16.69 -21.70 -12.13
C ASP A 241 16.34 -23.13 -11.66
N GLN A 242 17.25 -24.09 -11.84
CA GLN A 242 17.02 -25.50 -11.49
C GLN A 242 17.56 -25.89 -10.11
N LEU A 243 16.77 -26.64 -9.34
CA LEU A 243 17.19 -27.20 -8.05
C LEU A 243 18.39 -28.15 -8.23
N GLY A 244 19.43 -27.98 -7.41
CA GLY A 244 20.67 -28.76 -7.52
C GLY A 244 21.60 -28.36 -8.66
N ALA A 245 21.27 -27.33 -9.46
CA ALA A 245 22.23 -26.74 -10.40
C ALA A 245 23.28 -25.90 -9.64
N SER A 246 24.51 -25.85 -10.16
CA SER A 246 25.63 -25.17 -9.51
C SER A 246 25.47 -23.65 -9.52
N CYS A 247 25.65 -23.00 -8.37
CA CYS A 247 25.45 -21.57 -8.19
C CYS A 247 26.64 -20.90 -7.49
N GLY A 248 26.85 -19.61 -7.79
CA GLY A 248 27.80 -18.74 -7.10
C GLY A 248 29.28 -19.05 -7.32
N VAL A 249 30.14 -18.04 -7.12
CA VAL A 249 31.61 -18.19 -7.25
C VAL A 249 32.23 -19.08 -6.16
N CYS A 250 31.50 -19.37 -5.09
CA CYS A 250 31.92 -20.26 -4.00
C CYS A 250 31.59 -21.75 -4.25
N GLY A 251 30.99 -22.09 -5.40
CA GLY A 251 30.67 -23.46 -5.78
C GLY A 251 29.62 -24.09 -4.87
N GLY A 252 28.45 -23.45 -4.79
CA GLY A 252 27.25 -24.00 -4.16
C GLY A 252 26.31 -24.67 -5.16
N GLU A 253 25.12 -25.04 -4.67
CA GLU A 253 24.00 -25.58 -5.46
C GLU A 253 22.72 -24.82 -5.10
N TRP A 254 21.83 -24.59 -6.06
CA TRP A 254 20.54 -23.93 -5.81
C TRP A 254 19.62 -24.83 -4.97
N GLN A 255 19.12 -24.29 -3.86
CA GLN A 255 18.18 -24.92 -2.94
C GLN A 255 16.94 -24.04 -2.76
N CYS A 256 15.81 -24.62 -2.36
CA CYS A 256 14.58 -23.84 -2.14
C CYS A 256 14.75 -22.87 -0.97
N ASP A 257 14.35 -21.62 -1.20
CA ASP A 257 14.11 -20.64 -0.14
C ASP A 257 12.61 -20.33 -0.08
N GLY A 258 11.99 -20.72 1.03
CA GLY A 258 10.53 -20.85 1.10
C GLY A 258 9.97 -21.72 -0.04
N THR A 259 8.88 -21.25 -0.66
CA THR A 259 8.17 -21.96 -1.73
C THR A 259 8.34 -21.33 -3.12
N GLU A 260 8.90 -20.13 -3.24
CA GLU A 260 8.91 -19.36 -4.50
C GLU A 260 10.27 -18.74 -4.87
N ALA A 261 11.30 -18.91 -4.04
CA ALA A 261 12.66 -18.45 -4.32
C ALA A 261 13.68 -19.60 -4.29
N LEU A 262 14.88 -19.31 -4.79
CA LEU A 262 16.05 -20.18 -4.71
C LEU A 262 17.19 -19.45 -4.01
N ILE A 263 17.78 -20.08 -3.01
CA ILE A 263 19.00 -19.61 -2.35
C ILE A 263 20.17 -20.50 -2.76
N CYS A 264 21.33 -19.89 -2.98
CA CYS A 264 22.54 -20.64 -3.27
C CYS A 264 23.11 -21.22 -1.97
N SER A 265 23.37 -22.53 -1.92
CA SER A 265 23.82 -23.21 -0.68
C SER A 265 25.19 -22.74 -0.16
N ARG A 266 25.93 -21.98 -0.96
CA ARG A 266 27.22 -21.35 -0.61
C ARG A 266 27.29 -19.94 -1.22
N PRO A 267 26.61 -18.94 -0.63
CA PRO A 267 26.66 -17.57 -1.11
C PRO A 267 27.99 -16.90 -0.73
N LEU A 268 28.23 -15.70 -1.26
CA LEU A 268 29.26 -14.82 -0.73
C LEU A 268 28.81 -14.21 0.60
N ASN A 269 29.74 -14.01 1.52
CA ASN A 269 29.53 -13.24 2.74
C ASN A 269 29.54 -11.73 2.43
N LEU A 270 29.16 -10.92 3.43
CA LEU A 270 29.07 -9.46 3.30
C LEU A 270 30.41 -8.74 3.04
N CYS A 271 31.55 -9.43 3.20
CA CYS A 271 32.89 -8.97 2.85
C CYS A 271 33.39 -9.45 1.48
N GLY A 272 32.56 -10.15 0.69
CA GLY A 272 32.90 -10.61 -0.65
C GLY A 272 33.68 -11.93 -0.72
N ALA A 273 33.60 -12.81 0.29
CA ALA A 273 34.27 -14.12 0.27
C ALA A 273 33.40 -15.29 0.79
N CYS A 274 33.91 -16.50 0.63
CA CYS A 274 33.19 -17.75 0.96
C CYS A 274 33.16 -18.22 2.43
N PRO A 275 34.03 -17.77 3.37
CA PRO A 275 33.91 -18.12 4.79
C PRO A 275 32.69 -17.47 5.45
N LEU A 276 32.12 -18.09 6.49
CA LEU A 276 31.12 -17.42 7.34
C LEU A 276 31.80 -16.34 8.22
N LEU A 277 31.14 -15.19 8.38
CA LEU A 277 31.59 -14.12 9.27
C LEU A 277 31.02 -14.31 10.69
N PRO A 278 31.73 -13.89 11.75
CA PRO A 278 31.28 -14.03 13.14
C PRO A 278 30.30 -12.92 13.62
N SER A 279 30.02 -11.93 12.76
CA SER A 279 29.20 -10.72 13.00
C SER A 279 28.94 -10.06 11.64
N VAL A 280 28.17 -8.97 11.58
CA VAL A 280 27.88 -8.19 10.36
C VAL A 280 28.86 -7.00 10.24
N PRO A 281 29.44 -6.73 9.05
CA PRO A 281 30.26 -5.54 8.83
C PRO A 281 29.41 -4.28 9.03
N GLY A 282 29.78 -3.43 9.99
CA GLY A 282 28.99 -2.27 10.42
C GLY A 282 28.52 -2.33 11.88
N GLU A 283 28.46 -3.52 12.49
CA GLU A 283 28.05 -3.66 13.90
C GLU A 283 29.07 -3.10 14.89
N SER A 284 28.59 -2.65 16.05
CA SER A 284 29.45 -2.16 17.13
C SER A 284 30.23 -3.29 17.78
N CYS A 285 31.55 -3.16 17.83
CA CYS A 285 32.46 -4.06 18.55
C CYS A 285 32.97 -3.46 19.87
N GLY A 286 32.48 -2.28 20.26
CA GLY A 286 32.85 -1.59 21.49
C GLY A 286 32.53 -0.09 21.44
N SER A 287 32.77 0.63 22.54
CA SER A 287 32.48 2.05 22.68
C SER A 287 33.28 2.93 21.71
N GLY A 288 32.74 3.19 20.52
CA GLY A 288 33.37 3.98 19.45
C GLY A 288 34.04 3.17 18.33
N ASN A 289 33.86 1.84 18.32
CA ASN A 289 34.44 0.95 17.31
C ASN A 289 33.38 0.09 16.60
N MET A 290 33.61 -0.23 15.33
CA MET A 290 32.77 -1.10 14.51
C MET A 290 33.56 -2.29 13.95
N PHE A 291 32.88 -3.37 13.62
CA PHE A 291 33.44 -4.42 12.79
C PHE A 291 33.51 -3.95 11.33
N ALA A 292 34.67 -4.09 10.70
CA ALA A 292 34.90 -3.81 9.30
C ALA A 292 35.59 -5.00 8.62
N CYS A 293 35.36 -5.16 7.31
CA CYS A 293 36.01 -6.18 6.52
C CYS A 293 37.53 -5.97 6.44
N SER A 294 38.30 -7.01 6.75
CA SER A 294 39.76 -7.05 6.63
C SER A 294 40.19 -8.08 5.60
N GLU A 295 41.10 -7.65 4.70
CA GLU A 295 41.69 -8.44 3.60
C GLU A 295 40.68 -9.31 2.82
N HIS A 296 39.45 -8.78 2.65
CA HIS A 296 38.29 -9.43 2.00
C HIS A 296 37.87 -10.80 2.57
N ALA A 297 38.32 -11.19 3.76
CA ALA A 297 38.11 -12.55 4.27
C ALA A 297 37.59 -12.64 5.72
N GLN A 298 37.81 -11.62 6.56
CA GLN A 298 37.47 -11.63 7.98
C GLN A 298 36.94 -10.27 8.45
N LEU A 299 36.53 -10.18 9.72
CA LEU A 299 36.17 -8.92 10.38
C LEU A 299 37.27 -8.50 11.36
N ALA A 300 37.62 -7.22 11.34
CA ALA A 300 38.46 -6.56 12.33
C ALA A 300 37.63 -5.50 13.09
N CYS A 301 37.86 -5.38 14.40
CA CYS A 301 37.27 -4.30 15.21
C CYS A 301 38.13 -3.03 15.05
N VAL A 302 37.56 -1.98 14.43
CA VAL A 302 38.26 -0.74 14.03
C VAL A 302 37.51 0.49 14.52
N SER A 303 38.18 1.64 14.64
CA SER A 303 37.52 2.87 15.07
C SER A 303 36.63 3.46 13.98
N ILE A 304 35.42 3.90 14.35
CA ILE A 304 34.44 4.49 13.42
C ILE A 304 34.89 5.82 12.80
N THR A 305 35.96 6.43 13.32
CA THR A 305 36.60 7.64 12.76
C THR A 305 37.78 7.33 11.83
N GLU A 306 38.18 6.05 11.71
CA GLU A 306 39.36 5.63 10.94
C GLU A 306 39.05 4.66 9.80
N SER A 307 37.88 4.02 9.82
CA SER A 307 37.42 3.07 8.79
C SER A 307 35.89 2.98 8.73
N ASN A 308 35.35 2.71 7.54
CA ASN A 308 33.98 2.26 7.31
C ASN A 308 33.85 0.72 7.39
N ALA A 309 32.65 0.19 7.17
CA ALA A 309 32.32 -1.24 7.22
C ALA A 309 33.10 -2.12 6.21
N CYS A 310 33.63 -1.56 5.13
CA CYS A 310 34.42 -2.28 4.12
C CYS A 310 35.94 -2.14 4.31
N GLY A 311 36.41 -1.50 5.38
CA GLY A 311 37.84 -1.35 5.67
C GLY A 311 38.51 -0.14 5.02
N GLY A 312 37.75 0.76 4.39
CA GLY A 312 38.26 1.99 3.75
C GLY A 312 37.87 3.27 4.52
N ARG A 313 38.24 4.45 4.01
CA ARG A 313 38.08 5.74 4.73
C ARG A 313 37.00 6.67 4.19
N SER A 314 36.30 6.28 3.13
CA SER A 314 35.27 7.07 2.48
C SER A 314 33.88 6.80 3.08
N LEU A 315 32.90 7.64 2.76
CA LEU A 315 31.50 7.35 3.09
C LEU A 315 30.93 6.37 2.05
N LEU A 316 30.35 5.26 2.50
CA LEU A 316 29.67 4.29 1.64
C LEU A 316 28.24 4.76 1.35
N THR A 317 27.83 4.70 0.08
CA THR A 317 26.48 5.10 -0.38
C THR A 317 25.39 4.14 0.08
N LEU A 318 25.72 2.84 0.15
CA LEU A 318 24.92 1.76 0.74
C LEU A 318 25.84 0.93 1.65
N ARG A 319 25.27 0.23 2.63
CA ARG A 319 26.02 -0.59 3.60
C ARG A 319 26.00 -2.07 3.22
N PRO A 320 27.04 -2.84 3.59
CA PRO A 320 26.98 -4.30 3.49
C PRO A 320 25.80 -4.85 4.29
N GLY A 321 24.92 -5.61 3.62
CA GLY A 321 23.67 -6.12 4.18
C GLY A 321 22.41 -5.35 3.75
N ASP A 322 22.53 -4.17 3.15
CA ASP A 322 21.37 -3.45 2.60
C ASP A 322 20.76 -4.20 1.40
N PRO A 323 19.43 -4.14 1.18
CA PRO A 323 18.79 -4.70 -0.02
C PRO A 323 19.08 -3.86 -1.27
N CYS A 324 19.13 -4.48 -2.45
CA CYS A 324 19.45 -3.81 -3.70
C CYS A 324 18.82 -4.46 -4.95
N GLY A 325 18.94 -3.78 -6.10
CA GLY A 325 18.25 -4.13 -7.35
C GLY A 325 16.78 -3.69 -7.34
N ASN A 326 16.15 -3.66 -8.53
CA ASN A 326 14.87 -2.96 -8.77
C ASN A 326 13.71 -3.37 -7.85
N CYS A 327 13.73 -4.59 -7.31
CA CYS A 327 12.72 -5.13 -6.39
C CYS A 327 13.31 -5.56 -5.03
N GLY A 328 14.48 -5.04 -4.64
CA GLY A 328 15.13 -5.33 -3.35
C GLY A 328 15.63 -6.77 -3.15
N GLN A 329 15.69 -7.58 -4.21
CA GLN A 329 16.01 -9.02 -4.15
C GLN A 329 17.52 -9.32 -4.08
N GLY A 330 18.38 -8.34 -4.37
CA GLY A 330 19.81 -8.45 -4.16
C GLY A 330 20.23 -8.01 -2.76
N THR A 331 21.46 -8.36 -2.37
CA THR A 331 22.10 -7.87 -1.15
C THR A 331 23.40 -7.14 -1.49
N VAL A 332 23.63 -6.02 -0.82
CA VAL A 332 24.86 -5.24 -0.92
C VAL A 332 25.98 -5.93 -0.13
N ILE A 333 27.16 -6.06 -0.74
CA ILE A 333 28.39 -6.57 -0.11
C ILE A 333 29.55 -5.59 -0.34
N CYS A 334 30.65 -5.74 0.39
CA CYS A 334 31.91 -5.07 0.02
C CYS A 334 32.50 -5.70 -1.24
N GLY A 335 32.80 -4.86 -2.24
CA GLY A 335 33.60 -5.22 -3.41
C GLY A 335 35.09 -4.84 -3.26
N SER A 336 35.37 -3.77 -2.52
CA SER A 336 36.71 -3.37 -2.07
C SER A 336 36.61 -2.51 -0.80
N PRO A 337 37.72 -2.10 -0.17
CA PRO A 337 37.70 -0.92 0.69
C PRO A 337 37.09 0.24 -0.08
N ASP A 338 36.21 1.00 0.59
CA ASP A 338 35.43 2.12 0.02
C ASP A 338 34.42 1.80 -1.10
N VAL A 339 34.25 0.54 -1.53
CA VAL A 339 33.28 0.20 -2.60
C VAL A 339 32.39 -0.96 -2.19
N THR A 340 31.08 -0.73 -2.29
CA THR A 340 30.03 -1.74 -2.14
C THR A 340 29.41 -2.12 -3.49
N VAL A 341 29.04 -3.39 -3.65
CA VAL A 341 28.51 -3.98 -4.89
C VAL A 341 27.24 -4.78 -4.57
N CYS A 342 26.23 -4.70 -5.44
CA CYS A 342 25.02 -5.51 -5.33
C CYS A 342 25.25 -6.92 -5.93
N ILE A 343 24.90 -7.97 -5.19
CA ILE A 343 24.83 -9.35 -5.71
C ILE A 343 23.42 -9.92 -5.56
N GLY A 344 23.05 -10.88 -6.41
CA GLY A 344 21.71 -11.48 -6.42
C GLY A 344 20.61 -10.66 -7.11
N GLY A 345 20.78 -9.35 -7.30
CA GLY A 345 19.79 -8.44 -7.91
C GLY A 345 19.53 -8.60 -9.41
N ALA A 346 19.73 -9.79 -9.98
CA ALA A 346 19.63 -10.08 -11.41
C ALA A 346 18.18 -10.35 -11.85
N SER A 347 17.47 -9.28 -12.24
CA SER A 347 16.28 -9.29 -13.10
C SER A 347 15.23 -10.38 -12.84
N ILE A 348 14.28 -10.09 -11.93
CA ILE A 348 12.89 -10.41 -12.27
C ILE A 348 12.53 -9.53 -13.48
N ALA A 349 11.71 -10.03 -14.41
CA ALA A 349 11.05 -9.13 -15.35
C ALA A 349 10.06 -8.27 -14.55
N LEU A 350 10.27 -6.94 -14.55
CA LEU A 350 9.25 -6.02 -14.07
C LEU A 350 7.97 -6.28 -14.88
N ASN A 351 6.82 -6.15 -14.21
CA ASN A 351 5.54 -6.39 -14.84
C ASN A 351 5.26 -5.33 -15.92
N ALA A 352 4.17 -5.49 -16.69
CA ALA A 352 3.84 -4.57 -17.79
C ALA A 352 3.51 -3.11 -17.34
N CYS A 353 3.47 -2.85 -16.03
CA CYS A 353 3.33 -1.55 -15.39
C CYS A 353 4.61 -1.07 -14.67
N GLN A 354 5.74 -1.76 -14.82
CA GLN A 354 7.02 -1.54 -14.13
C GLN A 354 7.03 -1.88 -12.61
N GLY A 355 6.05 -2.65 -12.13
CA GLY A 355 6.02 -3.18 -10.77
C GLY A 355 6.75 -4.52 -10.60
N CYS A 356 6.81 -5.00 -9.36
CA CYS A 356 7.49 -6.21 -8.92
C CYS A 356 6.56 -7.43 -8.77
N THR A 357 5.23 -7.26 -8.75
CA THR A 357 4.25 -8.37 -8.68
C THR A 357 3.71 -8.77 -10.06
N PRO A 358 3.29 -10.03 -10.27
CA PRO A 358 2.54 -10.43 -11.47
C PRO A 358 1.17 -9.75 -11.53
N LEU A 359 0.87 -9.06 -12.64
CA LEU A 359 -0.43 -8.39 -12.84
C LEU A 359 -1.55 -9.39 -13.13
N ALA A 360 -2.74 -9.12 -12.59
CA ALA A 360 -3.92 -9.95 -12.82
C ALA A 360 -4.48 -9.87 -14.25
N GLN A 361 -4.19 -8.80 -14.99
CA GLN A 361 -4.59 -8.57 -16.39
C GLN A 361 -3.50 -7.76 -17.13
N VAL A 362 -3.55 -7.73 -18.47
CA VAL A 362 -2.53 -7.09 -19.31
C VAL A 362 -2.89 -5.63 -19.60
N PRO A 363 -2.01 -4.65 -19.29
CA PRO A 363 -2.23 -3.25 -19.64
C PRO A 363 -2.45 -3.03 -21.14
N GLY A 364 -3.40 -2.17 -21.49
CA GLY A 364 -3.83 -1.90 -22.86
C GLY A 364 -4.81 -2.93 -23.44
N ALA A 365 -5.08 -4.06 -22.75
CA ALA A 365 -6.15 -4.97 -23.16
C ALA A 365 -7.53 -4.40 -22.79
N SER A 366 -8.53 -4.58 -23.64
CA SER A 366 -9.90 -4.10 -23.41
C SER A 366 -10.55 -4.80 -22.21
N CYS A 367 -11.12 -4.01 -21.30
CA CYS A 367 -11.90 -4.49 -20.14
C CYS A 367 -13.40 -4.12 -20.25
N GLY A 368 -13.76 -3.24 -21.19
CA GLY A 368 -15.13 -2.92 -21.58
C GLY A 368 -15.18 -2.41 -23.03
N PRO A 369 -16.36 -2.02 -23.55
CA PRO A 369 -16.49 -1.51 -24.92
C PRO A 369 -15.64 -0.27 -25.19
N ASP A 370 -15.57 0.62 -24.19
CA ASP A 370 -14.85 1.90 -24.24
C ASP A 370 -13.76 1.99 -23.15
N HIS A 371 -13.37 0.86 -22.54
CA HIS A 371 -12.45 0.80 -21.40
C HIS A 371 -11.31 -0.21 -21.63
N ALA A 372 -10.10 0.11 -21.14
CA ALA A 372 -8.94 -0.78 -21.16
C ALA A 372 -8.28 -0.89 -19.77
N TRP A 373 -7.55 -1.98 -19.56
CA TRP A 373 -6.72 -2.14 -18.38
C TRP A 373 -5.58 -1.11 -18.40
N THR A 374 -5.55 -0.22 -17.42
CA THR A 374 -4.50 0.78 -17.22
C THR A 374 -3.61 0.38 -16.04
N CYS A 375 -2.41 0.96 -15.97
CA CYS A 375 -1.51 0.72 -14.87
C CYS A 375 -1.89 1.57 -13.65
N HIS A 376 -2.14 0.91 -12.52
CA HIS A 376 -2.37 1.58 -11.25
C HIS A 376 -1.08 2.28 -10.79
N ALA A 377 -1.22 3.39 -10.05
CA ALA A 377 -0.08 4.21 -9.61
C ALA A 377 0.92 3.48 -8.69
N SER A 378 0.54 2.33 -8.11
CA SER A 378 1.43 1.45 -7.35
C SER A 378 2.33 0.55 -8.22
N LEU A 379 2.14 0.55 -9.55
CA LEU A 379 2.83 -0.28 -10.56
C LEU A 379 2.58 -1.81 -10.41
N ASP A 380 2.17 -2.28 -9.24
CA ASP A 380 1.85 -3.68 -8.90
C ASP A 380 0.39 -4.10 -9.18
N ALA A 381 -0.41 -3.27 -9.86
CA ALA A 381 -1.81 -3.55 -10.17
C ALA A 381 -2.30 -2.87 -11.45
N VAL A 382 -3.47 -3.28 -11.93
CA VAL A 382 -4.18 -2.67 -13.07
C VAL A 382 -5.63 -2.34 -12.70
N SER A 383 -6.14 -1.20 -13.18
CA SER A 383 -7.55 -0.79 -13.10
C SER A 383 -8.19 -0.78 -14.49
N CYS A 384 -9.52 -0.69 -14.58
CA CYS A 384 -10.26 -0.70 -15.84
C CYS A 384 -10.84 0.70 -16.11
N ASP A 385 -10.20 1.47 -16.99
CA ASP A 385 -10.45 2.91 -17.15
C ASP A 385 -10.85 3.26 -18.61
N GLU A 386 -11.52 4.39 -18.82
CA GLU A 386 -12.00 4.85 -20.13
C GLU A 386 -10.87 5.21 -21.12
N VAL A 387 -10.98 4.71 -22.37
CA VAL A 387 -9.93 4.86 -23.40
C VAL A 387 -10.04 6.19 -24.13
N THR A 388 -9.38 7.23 -23.60
CA THR A 388 -9.26 8.53 -24.26
C THR A 388 -7.98 8.63 -25.11
N THR A 389 -8.06 8.14 -26.36
CA THR A 389 -7.03 8.22 -27.43
C THR A 389 -5.80 7.28 -27.25
N PRO A 390 -5.07 6.91 -28.33
CA PRO A 390 -4.18 5.74 -28.30
C PRO A 390 -2.81 6.04 -27.69
N ALA A 391 -2.37 5.18 -26.77
CA ALA A 391 -1.06 5.27 -26.16
C ALA A 391 0.06 4.99 -27.19
N VAL A 392 0.94 5.98 -27.40
CA VAL A 392 2.24 5.76 -28.05
C VAL A 392 3.09 4.89 -27.12
N GLY A 393 3.60 3.77 -27.64
CA GLY A 393 4.43 2.84 -26.88
C GLY A 393 5.72 3.52 -26.42
N LYS A 394 5.89 3.69 -25.11
CA LYS A 394 7.05 4.36 -24.53
C LYS A 394 8.34 3.55 -24.75
N ASN A 395 9.44 4.25 -24.98
CA ASN A 395 10.78 3.66 -25.09
C ASN A 395 11.32 3.20 -23.72
N ALA A 396 12.54 2.64 -23.70
CA ALA A 396 13.16 2.11 -22.48
C ALA A 396 13.55 3.17 -21.41
N CYS A 397 13.40 4.46 -21.70
CA CYS A 397 13.61 5.58 -20.81
C CYS A 397 12.31 6.38 -20.53
N GLY A 398 11.16 5.94 -21.05
CA GLY A 398 9.84 6.52 -20.78
C GLY A 398 9.33 7.54 -21.80
N GLY A 399 10.10 7.84 -22.85
CA GLY A 399 9.77 8.82 -23.90
C GLY A 399 9.05 8.21 -25.11
N SER A 400 8.81 9.01 -26.14
CA SER A 400 7.98 8.68 -27.31
C SER A 400 8.75 8.37 -28.61
N ALA A 401 10.07 8.58 -28.64
CA ALA A 401 10.96 8.43 -29.79
C ALA A 401 11.92 7.23 -29.63
N PRO A 402 12.55 6.75 -30.73
CA PRO A 402 13.54 5.67 -30.67
C PRO A 402 14.86 6.14 -30.05
N LEU A 403 15.34 5.41 -29.04
CA LEU A 403 16.64 5.67 -28.41
C LEU A 403 17.81 5.23 -29.33
N ALA A 404 18.93 5.96 -29.27
CA ALA A 404 20.15 5.68 -30.04
C ALA A 404 20.93 4.42 -29.60
N GLY A 405 20.44 3.68 -28.60
CA GLY A 405 21.09 2.53 -27.99
C GLY A 405 20.15 1.79 -27.03
N LYS A 406 20.71 1.03 -26.08
CA LYS A 406 19.93 0.40 -25.00
C LYS A 406 20.51 0.77 -23.63
N PRO A 407 19.67 1.09 -22.62
CA PRO A 407 20.12 1.21 -21.24
C PRO A 407 20.85 -0.05 -20.78
N ALA A 408 21.79 0.10 -19.84
CA ALA A 408 22.62 -0.97 -19.28
C ALA A 408 23.46 -1.75 -20.31
N THR A 409 23.75 -1.17 -21.49
CA THR A 409 24.74 -1.72 -22.44
C THR A 409 25.99 -0.84 -22.50
N THR A 410 27.15 -1.44 -22.76
CA THR A 410 28.44 -0.75 -22.78
C THR A 410 28.54 0.26 -23.93
N CYS A 411 29.00 1.46 -23.61
CA CYS A 411 29.43 2.46 -24.58
C CYS A 411 30.97 2.50 -24.68
N GLU A 412 31.51 3.45 -25.44
CA GLU A 412 32.95 3.62 -25.62
C GLU A 412 33.64 4.04 -24.29
N ASP A 413 34.96 3.83 -24.20
CA ASP A 413 35.78 4.05 -22.99
C ASP A 413 35.24 3.38 -21.70
N CYS A 414 34.66 2.18 -21.85
CA CYS A 414 34.14 1.34 -20.75
C CYS A 414 32.98 1.95 -19.95
N GLY A 415 32.32 2.99 -20.46
CA GLY A 415 31.07 3.49 -19.89
C GLY A 415 29.88 2.56 -20.11
N ILE A 416 28.74 2.92 -19.49
CA ILE A 416 27.43 2.25 -19.68
C ILE A 416 26.42 3.31 -20.15
N TRP A 417 25.59 2.97 -21.13
CA TRP A 417 24.42 3.78 -21.51
C TRP A 417 23.37 3.79 -20.40
N ALA A 418 22.99 4.98 -19.95
CA ALA A 418 21.89 5.22 -19.01
C ALA A 418 20.88 6.21 -19.60
N CYS A 419 19.65 6.19 -19.08
CA CYS A 419 18.62 7.18 -19.43
C CYS A 419 18.99 8.56 -18.88
N GLU A 420 18.74 9.61 -19.66
CA GLU A 420 18.98 10.99 -19.24
C GLU A 420 17.83 11.47 -18.32
N GLU A 421 18.14 11.87 -17.08
CA GLU A 421 17.13 12.12 -16.03
C GLU A 421 16.07 13.18 -16.37
N LEU A 422 16.39 14.09 -17.30
CA LEU A 422 15.52 15.18 -17.76
C LEU A 422 15.02 14.99 -19.20
N ASN A 423 15.46 13.94 -19.91
CA ASN A 423 15.06 13.68 -21.29
C ASN A 423 14.83 12.18 -21.53
N THR A 424 13.56 11.79 -21.39
CA THR A 424 13.09 10.40 -21.57
C THR A 424 13.22 9.86 -23.01
N ASP A 425 13.63 10.70 -23.97
CA ASP A 425 13.92 10.34 -25.37
C ASP A 425 15.42 10.28 -25.68
N SER A 426 16.28 10.22 -24.66
CA SER A 426 17.75 10.27 -24.77
C SER A 426 18.48 9.21 -23.93
N LEU A 427 19.74 8.95 -24.31
CA LEU A 427 20.69 8.11 -23.58
C LEU A 427 22.03 8.84 -23.43
N VAL A 428 22.60 8.79 -22.24
CA VAL A 428 23.92 9.32 -21.91
C VAL A 428 24.88 8.18 -21.57
N CYS A 429 26.12 8.25 -22.06
CA CYS A 429 27.19 7.32 -21.72
C CYS A 429 27.83 7.76 -20.40
N VAL A 430 27.58 7.02 -19.31
CA VAL A 430 28.14 7.32 -17.98
C VAL A 430 29.31 6.39 -17.66
N GLY A 431 30.41 6.97 -17.17
CA GLY A 431 31.62 6.24 -16.79
C GLY A 431 32.78 6.31 -17.80
N GLY A 432 32.52 6.68 -19.06
CA GLY A 432 33.57 6.89 -20.06
C GLY A 432 34.34 8.18 -19.83
N SER A 433 35.66 8.09 -19.58
CA SER A 433 36.56 9.24 -19.43
C SER A 433 37.74 9.17 -20.40
N ILE A 434 37.50 9.58 -21.65
CA ILE A 434 38.51 10.11 -22.59
C ILE A 434 39.58 10.94 -21.85
N GLY A 435 40.90 10.78 -22.03
CA GLY A 435 41.75 9.86 -22.80
C GLY A 435 43.22 10.24 -22.48
N LEU A 436 44.31 9.64 -22.96
CA LEU A 436 44.62 8.62 -23.98
C LEU A 436 45.96 7.95 -23.54
N GLY A 437 46.29 6.68 -23.83
CA GLY A 437 45.57 5.61 -24.52
C GLY A 437 46.46 4.36 -24.74
N SER A 438 45.89 3.31 -25.34
CA SER A 438 46.52 2.09 -25.92
C SER A 438 47.48 1.25 -25.04
N ASP A 439 46.98 0.18 -24.39
CA ASP A 439 47.00 -1.23 -24.89
C ASP A 439 46.23 -2.15 -23.90
N PRO A 440 45.50 -3.23 -24.29
CA PRO A 440 44.55 -3.90 -23.38
C PRO A 440 45.13 -4.89 -22.34
N ASP A 441 46.36 -5.38 -22.50
CA ASP A 441 46.84 -6.61 -21.83
C ASP A 441 47.93 -6.36 -20.75
N ASN A 442 47.66 -5.58 -19.69
CA ASN A 442 48.34 -5.72 -18.37
C ASN A 442 47.75 -4.84 -17.25
N CYS A 443 47.63 -5.40 -16.04
CA CYS A 443 47.39 -4.65 -14.80
C CYS A 443 48.43 -5.06 -13.73
N GLY A 444 49.36 -4.17 -13.35
CA GLY A 444 50.44 -4.54 -12.43
C GLY A 444 51.24 -3.39 -11.79
N ALA A 445 51.00 -3.19 -10.49
CA ALA A 445 51.94 -2.77 -9.42
C ALA A 445 52.80 -1.48 -9.51
N CYS A 446 52.55 -0.59 -8.54
CA CYS A 446 53.53 0.10 -7.66
C CYS A 446 54.68 0.94 -8.25
N GLY A 447 54.72 2.23 -7.86
CA GLY A 447 55.93 3.06 -7.88
C GLY A 447 55.74 4.35 -7.07
N VAL A 448 56.59 4.59 -6.06
CA VAL A 448 56.59 5.81 -5.23
C VAL A 448 57.93 6.51 -5.38
N GLU A 449 57.95 7.82 -5.60
CA GLU A 449 59.09 8.65 -5.16
C GLU A 449 58.72 10.14 -5.05
N CYS A 450 59.17 10.78 -3.97
CA CYS A 450 59.14 12.23 -3.78
C CYS A 450 60.56 12.72 -3.47
N ALA A 451 61.08 13.61 -4.32
CA ALA A 451 62.29 14.40 -4.07
C ALA A 451 62.13 15.76 -4.81
N SER A 452 62.52 16.92 -4.28
CA SER A 452 63.43 17.16 -3.15
C SER A 452 63.06 18.41 -2.31
N ASP A 453 63.67 18.50 -1.12
CA ASP A 453 64.00 19.71 -0.35
C ASP A 453 62.89 20.51 0.40
N GLU A 454 62.71 20.10 1.67
CA GLU A 454 62.48 20.90 2.91
C GLU A 454 61.11 21.56 3.26
N VAL A 455 60.44 20.93 4.25
CA VAL A 455 59.75 21.49 5.45
C VAL A 455 58.39 22.23 5.33
N CYS A 456 57.33 21.44 5.53
CA CYS A 456 56.20 21.59 6.47
C CYS A 456 55.68 22.95 7.02
N PHE A 457 54.33 23.05 7.06
CA PHE A 457 53.46 23.88 7.92
C PHE A 457 53.49 25.43 7.79
N GLY A 458 52.38 26.00 7.33
CA GLY A 458 52.03 27.42 7.52
C GLY A 458 50.72 27.82 6.84
N VAL A 459 49.81 28.50 7.56
CA VAL A 459 48.52 29.01 7.04
C VAL A 459 48.56 30.53 6.93
N CYS A 460 48.19 31.09 5.77
CA CYS A 460 47.60 32.43 5.66
C CYS A 460 46.96 32.67 4.28
N VAL A 461 45.89 33.46 4.24
CA VAL A 461 45.19 33.93 3.02
C VAL A 461 45.03 35.45 3.10
N PRO A 462 45.22 36.18 1.99
CA PRO A 462 44.40 37.38 1.76
C PRO A 462 43.83 37.47 0.34
N ILE A 463 42.63 38.04 0.22
CA ILE A 463 41.88 38.19 -1.04
C ILE A 463 42.29 39.47 -1.79
N SER A 464 42.54 39.36 -3.09
CA SER A 464 42.13 40.38 -4.09
C SER A 464 42.32 39.84 -5.51
N VAL A 465 41.25 39.33 -6.13
CA VAL A 465 41.30 38.90 -7.53
C VAL A 465 40.88 40.04 -8.44
N VAL A 466 41.77 40.42 -9.36
CA VAL A 466 41.51 41.38 -10.42
C VAL A 466 41.33 40.60 -11.71
N CYS A 467 40.10 40.56 -12.23
CA CYS A 467 39.79 39.88 -13.47
C CYS A 467 40.30 40.66 -14.70
N GLY A 468 40.56 39.94 -15.79
CA GLY A 468 41.00 40.54 -17.06
C GLY A 468 39.88 41.35 -17.75
N PRO A 469 40.22 42.16 -18.76
CA PRO A 469 39.22 42.88 -19.55
C PRO A 469 38.21 41.90 -20.19
N ASN A 470 36.93 42.26 -20.16
CA ASN A 470 35.78 41.43 -20.53
C ASN A 470 35.52 40.20 -19.61
N THR A 471 36.06 40.20 -18.38
CA THR A 471 35.71 39.19 -17.36
C THR A 471 35.39 39.80 -16.00
N THR A 472 34.45 39.22 -15.27
CA THR A 472 34.04 39.62 -13.90
C THR A 472 34.15 38.46 -12.92
N TRP A 473 34.40 38.75 -11.64
CA TRP A 473 34.58 37.72 -10.61
C TRP A 473 33.24 37.16 -10.13
N SER A 474 32.96 35.88 -10.41
CA SER A 474 31.80 35.17 -9.85
C SER A 474 32.13 34.66 -8.44
N LEU A 475 31.34 35.12 -7.45
CA LEU A 475 31.45 34.67 -6.06
C LEU A 475 30.91 33.25 -5.84
N ALA A 476 30.03 32.76 -6.71
CA ALA A 476 29.48 31.40 -6.64
C ALA A 476 30.46 30.36 -7.21
N LEU A 477 31.16 30.69 -8.30
CA LEU A 477 32.08 29.78 -8.99
C LEU A 477 33.55 29.95 -8.59
N GLY A 478 33.90 31.01 -7.85
CA GLY A 478 35.27 31.26 -7.40
C GLY A 478 36.26 31.53 -8.54
N GLN A 479 35.79 32.09 -9.66
CA GLN A 479 36.60 32.38 -10.85
C GLN A 479 36.11 33.61 -11.63
N CYS A 480 36.95 34.12 -12.53
CA CYS A 480 36.59 35.17 -13.47
C CYS A 480 35.80 34.58 -14.67
N VAL A 481 34.58 35.04 -14.91
CA VAL A 481 33.70 34.60 -16.01
C VAL A 481 33.60 35.66 -17.10
N ASN A 482 33.38 35.23 -18.35
CA ASN A 482 33.33 36.09 -19.54
C ASN A 482 32.01 36.90 -19.61
N THR A 483 32.07 38.17 -20.00
CA THR A 483 30.93 39.09 -20.02
C THR A 483 30.42 39.42 -21.43
N ASN A 484 30.70 38.59 -22.43
CA ASN A 484 30.59 39.00 -23.84
C ASN A 484 30.20 37.89 -24.82
N GLU A 485 29.35 36.94 -24.39
CA GLU A 485 28.68 36.00 -25.31
C GLU A 485 27.28 36.51 -25.67
N VAL A 486 26.88 36.33 -26.93
CA VAL A 486 25.67 36.91 -27.50
C VAL A 486 24.54 35.87 -27.52
N CYS A 487 23.53 36.08 -26.68
CA CYS A 487 22.38 35.19 -26.58
C CYS A 487 21.45 35.23 -27.81
N GLY A 488 20.68 34.14 -27.98
CA GLY A 488 19.68 34.01 -29.03
C GLY A 488 18.46 34.91 -28.82
N PRO A 489 17.64 35.14 -29.88
CA PRO A 489 16.47 36.01 -29.80
C PRO A 489 15.49 35.58 -28.71
N ASN A 490 14.95 36.54 -27.97
CA ASN A 490 14.14 36.37 -26.76
C ASN A 490 14.86 35.74 -25.53
N THR A 491 16.19 35.77 -25.49
CA THR A 491 16.98 35.46 -24.28
C THR A 491 18.03 36.53 -23.98
N VAL A 492 18.45 36.67 -22.72
CA VAL A 492 19.50 37.61 -22.27
C VAL A 492 20.52 36.86 -21.41
N TRP A 493 21.79 37.23 -21.50
CA TRP A 493 22.85 36.61 -20.71
C TRP A 493 22.73 37.00 -19.23
N ASP A 494 22.48 36.02 -18.38
CA ASP A 494 22.60 36.16 -16.93
C ASP A 494 23.99 35.69 -16.49
N ALA A 495 24.75 36.62 -15.89
CA ALA A 495 26.12 36.38 -15.44
C ALA A 495 26.21 35.63 -14.10
N ASP A 496 25.11 35.52 -13.34
CA ASP A 496 25.10 34.77 -12.06
C ASP A 496 24.76 33.28 -12.28
N SER A 497 23.89 32.94 -13.25
CA SER A 497 23.65 31.54 -13.68
C SER A 497 24.58 31.06 -14.81
N GLY A 498 25.18 31.97 -15.57
CA GLY A 498 26.05 31.62 -16.72
C GLY A 498 25.29 31.07 -17.92
N GLN A 499 24.04 31.49 -18.12
CA GLN A 499 23.16 31.02 -19.19
C GLN A 499 22.34 32.16 -19.81
N CYS A 500 21.79 31.90 -21.00
CA CYS A 500 20.84 32.78 -21.68
C CYS A 500 19.41 32.54 -21.14
N VAL A 501 18.94 33.40 -20.25
CA VAL A 501 17.61 33.28 -19.62
C VAL A 501 16.50 33.89 -20.48
N ALA A 502 15.30 33.28 -20.44
CA ALA A 502 14.13 33.74 -21.20
C ALA A 502 13.71 35.15 -20.79
N ASN A 503 13.51 36.02 -21.78
CA ASN A 503 13.54 37.48 -21.63
C ASN A 503 12.14 38.06 -21.24
N PRO A 504 11.85 38.47 -19.99
CA PRO A 504 10.45 38.52 -19.50
C PRO A 504 9.57 39.76 -19.87
N THR A 505 9.26 40.00 -21.15
CA THR A 505 8.06 40.78 -21.57
C THR A 505 7.29 40.04 -22.66
N VAL A 506 7.04 38.76 -22.40
CA VAL A 506 6.14 37.94 -23.20
C VAL A 506 4.72 38.50 -23.08
N VAL A 507 4.36 39.37 -24.03
CA VAL A 507 2.98 39.83 -24.20
C VAL A 507 2.20 38.71 -24.88
N CYS A 508 1.46 37.93 -24.09
CA CYS A 508 0.56 36.90 -24.59
C CYS A 508 -0.45 37.47 -25.60
N GLY A 509 -0.91 36.61 -26.51
CA GLY A 509 -1.91 36.97 -27.53
C GLY A 509 -3.25 37.39 -26.91
N GLN A 510 -4.12 38.03 -27.71
CA GLN A 510 -5.46 38.39 -27.23
C GLN A 510 -6.21 37.15 -26.72
N ASN A 511 -6.79 37.27 -25.53
CA ASN A 511 -7.51 36.22 -24.79
C ASN A 511 -6.62 35.10 -24.21
N THR A 512 -5.31 35.28 -24.08
CA THR A 512 -4.44 34.42 -23.25
C THR A 512 -3.68 35.22 -22.19
N VAL A 513 -3.33 34.56 -21.08
CA VAL A 513 -2.65 35.13 -19.91
C VAL A 513 -1.47 34.23 -19.56
N TRP A 514 -0.33 34.81 -19.14
CA TRP A 514 0.83 34.02 -18.75
C TRP A 514 0.61 33.33 -17.39
N ASP A 515 0.79 32.01 -17.34
CA ASP A 515 0.80 31.21 -16.13
C ASP A 515 2.23 30.80 -15.79
N GLU A 516 2.70 31.16 -14.60
CA GLU A 516 4.07 30.87 -14.14
C GLU A 516 4.32 29.38 -13.86
N PRO A 517 3.43 28.65 -13.15
CA PRO A 517 3.60 27.21 -12.89
C PRO A 517 3.72 26.32 -14.13
N SER A 518 2.97 26.62 -15.21
CA SER A 518 3.03 25.86 -16.48
C SER A 518 3.94 26.48 -17.55
N GLN A 519 4.51 27.66 -17.29
CA GLN A 519 5.35 28.44 -18.21
C GLN A 519 4.75 28.59 -19.61
N SER A 520 3.46 28.95 -19.68
CA SER A 520 2.73 29.07 -20.94
C SER A 520 1.67 30.18 -20.91
N CYS A 521 1.26 30.67 -22.09
CA CYS A 521 0.12 31.56 -22.24
C CYS A 521 -1.19 30.74 -22.23
N VAL A 522 -1.79 30.56 -21.06
CA VAL A 522 -3.06 29.82 -20.89
C VAL A 522 -4.28 30.63 -21.33
N PRO A 523 -5.40 29.99 -21.69
CA PRO A 523 -6.66 30.68 -22.00
C PRO A 523 -7.17 31.61 -20.88
N GLY A 524 -7.66 32.79 -21.28
CA GLY A 524 -8.47 33.65 -20.41
C GLY A 524 -9.93 33.16 -20.30
N GLU A 525 -10.74 33.88 -19.51
CA GLU A 525 -12.14 33.53 -19.16
C GLU A 525 -13.10 33.29 -20.34
N SER A 526 -12.70 33.61 -21.59
CA SER A 526 -13.55 33.64 -22.78
C SER A 526 -13.47 32.41 -23.71
N ILE A 527 -12.69 31.37 -23.36
CA ILE A 527 -12.40 30.22 -24.26
C ILE A 527 -13.11 28.91 -23.83
N CYS A 528 -13.82 28.91 -22.69
CA CYS A 528 -14.61 27.75 -22.27
C CYS A 528 -15.71 27.42 -23.30
N GLY A 529 -15.77 26.15 -23.73
CA GLY A 529 -16.82 25.67 -24.64
C GLY A 529 -18.22 25.68 -23.98
N PRO A 530 -19.31 25.58 -24.76
CA PRO A 530 -20.67 25.60 -24.22
C PRO A 530 -20.85 24.60 -23.06
N ASN A 531 -21.41 25.09 -21.94
CA ASN A 531 -21.61 24.35 -20.68
C ASN A 531 -20.33 24.00 -19.89
N THR A 532 -19.22 24.71 -20.11
CA THR A 532 -18.02 24.63 -19.27
C THR A 532 -17.63 25.99 -18.67
N VAL A 533 -16.96 25.97 -17.51
CA VAL A 533 -16.36 27.16 -16.87
C VAL A 533 -15.00 26.78 -16.30
N TYR A 534 -14.04 27.68 -16.38
CA TYR A 534 -12.68 27.45 -15.86
C TYR A 534 -12.66 27.42 -14.33
N SER A 535 -12.14 26.32 -13.76
CA SER A 535 -11.95 26.18 -12.31
C SER A 535 -10.48 26.46 -11.96
N PRO A 536 -10.16 27.59 -11.30
CA PRO A 536 -8.79 27.89 -10.85
C PRO A 536 -8.32 27.01 -9.68
N VAL A 537 -9.19 26.14 -9.14
CA VAL A 537 -8.83 25.14 -8.11
C VAL A 537 -8.47 23.79 -8.74
N LEU A 538 -8.96 23.51 -9.95
CA LEU A 538 -8.76 22.24 -10.67
C LEU A 538 -7.96 22.41 -11.97
N ASN A 539 -7.52 23.64 -12.27
CA ASN A 539 -6.78 24.07 -13.46
C ASN A 539 -7.38 23.60 -14.80
N ALA A 540 -8.71 23.48 -14.88
CA ALA A 540 -9.40 22.85 -16.00
C ALA A 540 -10.75 23.53 -16.31
N CYS A 541 -11.19 23.41 -17.57
CA CYS A 541 -12.56 23.69 -17.98
C CYS A 541 -13.49 22.57 -17.49
N VAL A 542 -14.00 22.69 -16.27
CA VAL A 542 -14.97 21.74 -15.72
C VAL A 542 -16.34 21.94 -16.38
N VAL A 543 -17.23 20.95 -16.27
CA VAL A 543 -18.66 21.09 -16.63
C VAL A 543 -19.33 22.03 -15.62
N GLY A 544 -19.05 23.32 -15.84
CA GLY A 544 -19.35 24.41 -14.95
C GLY A 544 -20.70 25.02 -15.27
N LEU A 545 -21.63 24.81 -14.34
CA LEU A 545 -22.82 25.62 -14.12
C LEU A 545 -23.86 25.61 -15.25
N VAL A 546 -25.12 25.36 -14.85
CA VAL A 546 -26.22 26.06 -15.51
C VAL A 546 -25.95 27.55 -15.34
N TYR A 547 -25.81 28.26 -16.46
CA TYR A 547 -25.53 29.69 -16.46
C TYR A 547 -26.60 30.42 -15.63
N VAL A 548 -26.21 31.50 -14.93
CA VAL A 548 -27.20 32.44 -14.34
C VAL A 548 -28.06 33.08 -15.46
N GLY A 549 -27.69 32.92 -16.74
CA GLY A 549 -28.50 33.22 -17.91
C GLY A 549 -29.79 32.43 -18.08
N ASP A 550 -29.88 31.17 -17.61
CA ASP A 550 -31.17 30.44 -17.53
C ASP A 550 -32.08 31.06 -16.46
N CYS A 551 -31.47 31.71 -15.47
CA CYS A 551 -32.10 32.39 -14.35
C CYS A 551 -32.05 33.92 -14.51
N ALA A 552 -32.36 34.46 -15.70
CA ALA A 552 -32.26 35.90 -15.98
C ALA A 552 -33.14 36.76 -15.04
N ASP A 553 -32.49 37.59 -14.21
CA ASP A 553 -33.07 38.41 -13.13
C ASP A 553 -34.05 37.64 -12.21
N PRO A 554 -33.55 36.68 -11.41
CA PRO A 554 -34.40 35.75 -10.69
C PRO A 554 -34.95 36.40 -9.41
N PRO A 555 -36.27 36.30 -9.14
CA PRO A 555 -36.90 37.01 -8.04
C PRO A 555 -36.28 36.65 -6.68
N ALA A 556 -36.22 37.64 -5.78
CA ALA A 556 -35.70 37.42 -4.43
C ALA A 556 -36.66 36.53 -3.61
N LEU A 557 -36.15 35.40 -3.10
CA LEU A 557 -36.90 34.53 -2.20
C LEU A 557 -37.22 35.25 -0.88
N ALA A 558 -38.40 34.98 -0.33
CA ALA A 558 -38.84 35.54 0.94
C ALA A 558 -37.92 35.11 2.09
N ALA A 559 -37.38 36.08 2.83
CA ALA A 559 -36.50 35.83 4.00
C ALA A 559 -37.20 35.09 5.16
N THR A 560 -38.53 34.93 5.11
CA THR A 560 -39.28 34.12 6.07
C THR A 560 -40.50 33.50 5.40
N ILE A 561 -40.66 32.20 5.61
CA ILE A 561 -41.78 31.40 5.14
C ILE A 561 -42.52 30.92 6.39
N SER A 562 -43.70 31.48 6.65
CA SER A 562 -44.50 31.25 7.86
C SER A 562 -45.94 30.82 7.57
N ALA A 563 -46.18 30.38 6.35
CA ALA A 563 -47.41 29.76 5.85
C ALA A 563 -47.03 28.83 4.68
N ASP A 564 -47.87 27.86 4.37
CA ASP A 564 -47.55 26.82 3.38
C ASP A 564 -47.25 27.44 2.01
N THR A 565 -46.14 27.03 1.42
CA THR A 565 -45.54 27.69 0.24
C THR A 565 -45.02 26.64 -0.73
N ILE A 566 -45.23 26.87 -2.03
CA ILE A 566 -44.74 26.00 -3.11
C ILE A 566 -43.80 26.83 -3.99
N LEU A 567 -42.55 26.37 -4.14
CA LEU A 567 -41.64 26.87 -5.17
C LEU A 567 -41.88 26.03 -6.44
N ALA A 568 -42.39 26.67 -7.49
CA ALA A 568 -42.92 25.98 -8.66
C ALA A 568 -41.82 25.40 -9.57
N ARG A 569 -42.09 24.24 -10.18
CA ARG A 569 -41.16 23.50 -11.06
C ARG A 569 -40.40 24.41 -12.02
N GLY A 570 -39.08 24.27 -12.05
CA GLY A 570 -38.18 25.05 -12.94
C GLY A 570 -37.98 26.52 -12.57
N SER A 571 -38.47 27.00 -11.41
CA SER A 571 -38.30 28.41 -11.01
C SER A 571 -36.92 28.70 -10.43
N CYS A 572 -36.28 29.77 -10.86
CA CYS A 572 -35.08 30.31 -10.22
C CYS A 572 -35.42 31.38 -9.17
N TYR A 573 -34.69 31.40 -8.06
CA TYR A 573 -34.76 32.48 -7.07
C TYR A 573 -33.38 32.92 -6.60
N ARG A 574 -33.19 34.24 -6.44
CA ARG A 574 -32.04 34.78 -5.73
C ARG A 574 -32.31 34.76 -4.22
N VAL A 575 -31.30 34.44 -3.42
CA VAL A 575 -31.38 34.44 -1.96
C VAL A 575 -30.42 35.48 -1.38
N PRO A 576 -30.82 36.78 -1.34
CA PRO A 576 -29.99 37.88 -0.84
C PRO A 576 -30.02 38.05 0.69
N ASN A 577 -30.92 37.34 1.36
CA ASN A 577 -31.13 37.37 2.81
C ASN A 577 -31.19 35.95 3.34
N ASN A 578 -31.04 35.76 4.65
CA ASN A 578 -31.26 34.46 5.29
C ASN A 578 -32.73 34.05 5.13
N VAL A 579 -32.98 32.78 4.81
CA VAL A 579 -34.32 32.21 4.62
C VAL A 579 -34.64 31.31 5.80
N GLU A 580 -35.76 31.57 6.48
CA GLU A 580 -36.23 30.76 7.59
C GLU A 580 -37.67 30.29 7.37
N VAL A 581 -37.85 28.96 7.23
CA VAL A 581 -39.15 28.29 7.22
C VAL A 581 -39.51 27.96 8.67
N ARG A 582 -40.65 28.47 9.15
CA ARG A 582 -41.01 28.47 10.58
C ARG A 582 -42.51 28.53 10.83
N ASN A 583 -42.91 28.53 12.10
CA ASN A 583 -44.31 28.59 12.57
C ASN A 583 -45.18 27.41 12.08
N GLY A 584 -44.60 26.22 11.92
CA GLY A 584 -45.34 25.03 11.49
C GLY A 584 -45.63 24.92 9.99
N ALA A 585 -45.18 25.88 9.18
CA ALA A 585 -45.41 25.89 7.73
C ALA A 585 -44.81 24.66 7.03
N HIS A 586 -45.42 24.25 5.92
CA HIS A 586 -44.86 23.31 4.96
C HIS A 586 -44.29 24.04 3.73
N LEU A 587 -43.01 23.81 3.42
CA LEU A 587 -42.40 24.28 2.18
C LEU A 587 -42.25 23.12 1.20
N THR A 588 -42.97 23.18 0.08
CA THR A 588 -42.75 22.29 -1.06
C THR A 588 -41.80 22.96 -2.06
N ILE A 589 -40.75 22.28 -2.47
CA ILE A 589 -39.85 22.68 -3.55
C ILE A 589 -39.96 21.63 -4.64
N GLN A 590 -40.37 22.04 -5.84
CA GLN A 590 -40.57 21.13 -6.98
C GLN A 590 -39.31 21.01 -7.84
N ALA A 591 -39.23 19.93 -8.62
CA ALA A 591 -38.16 19.63 -9.57
C ALA A 591 -37.68 20.84 -10.41
N GLY A 592 -36.37 20.90 -10.66
CA GLY A 592 -35.72 21.97 -11.44
C GLY A 592 -35.66 23.34 -10.77
N VAL A 593 -36.18 23.53 -9.55
CA VAL A 593 -36.01 24.81 -8.82
C VAL A 593 -34.54 25.05 -8.51
N THR A 594 -34.07 26.28 -8.76
CA THR A 594 -32.69 26.71 -8.46
C THR A 594 -32.70 27.87 -7.47
N LEU A 595 -31.99 27.70 -6.36
CA LEU A 595 -31.80 28.72 -5.31
C LEU A 595 -30.35 29.19 -5.32
N ILE A 596 -30.14 30.48 -5.62
CA ILE A 596 -28.82 31.10 -5.76
C ILE A 596 -28.52 31.93 -4.51
N PHE A 597 -27.67 31.42 -3.63
CA PHE A 597 -27.32 32.03 -2.35
C PHE A 597 -26.21 33.07 -2.48
N GLU A 598 -26.46 34.26 -1.95
CA GLU A 598 -25.42 35.27 -1.78
C GLU A 598 -24.42 34.91 -0.67
N GLU A 599 -23.33 35.66 -0.60
CA GLU A 599 -22.28 35.47 0.39
C GLU A 599 -22.85 35.49 1.83
N ASN A 600 -22.41 34.52 2.64
CA ASN A 600 -22.77 34.32 4.04
C ASN A 600 -24.28 34.11 4.32
N ARG A 601 -25.10 33.76 3.32
CA ARG A 601 -26.52 33.46 3.53
C ARG A 601 -26.76 32.02 3.98
N GLN A 602 -27.93 31.79 4.58
CA GLN A 602 -28.31 30.49 5.14
C GLN A 602 -29.76 30.13 4.76
N PHE A 603 -30.06 28.83 4.71
CA PHE A 603 -31.41 28.30 4.60
C PHE A 603 -31.72 27.45 5.83
N ARG A 604 -32.77 27.79 6.58
CA ARG A 604 -33.13 27.07 7.82
C ARG A 604 -34.59 26.67 7.85
N VAL A 605 -34.87 25.41 8.17
CA VAL A 605 -36.19 24.88 8.49
C VAL A 605 -36.22 24.62 10.00
N ILE A 606 -37.03 25.37 10.74
CA ILE A 606 -37.06 25.34 12.22
C ILE A 606 -38.50 25.30 12.75
N GLY A 607 -38.89 24.17 13.36
CA GLY A 607 -40.28 23.98 13.83
C GLY A 607 -41.32 24.05 12.69
N ALA A 608 -40.92 23.62 11.50
CA ALA A 608 -41.64 23.64 10.23
C ALA A 608 -41.17 22.43 9.39
N THR A 609 -41.79 22.15 8.24
CA THR A 609 -41.46 20.96 7.42
C THR A 609 -41.11 21.32 5.98
N ILE A 610 -40.40 20.43 5.29
CA ILE A 610 -39.93 20.64 3.91
C ILE A 610 -40.06 19.37 3.06
N SER A 611 -40.65 19.48 1.87
CA SER A 611 -40.59 18.45 0.84
C SER A 611 -39.86 19.01 -0.37
N ALA A 612 -38.62 18.57 -0.59
CA ALA A 612 -37.83 18.89 -1.78
C ALA A 612 -37.89 17.68 -2.73
N GLU A 613 -38.77 17.79 -3.73
CA GLU A 613 -39.15 16.73 -4.67
C GLU A 613 -38.50 17.00 -6.04
N GLY A 614 -37.22 16.67 -6.17
CA GLY A 614 -36.50 16.72 -7.43
C GLY A 614 -36.80 15.53 -8.35
N GLU A 615 -36.26 15.57 -9.56
CA GLU A 615 -36.22 14.44 -10.50
C GLU A 615 -34.80 14.26 -11.02
N ALA A 616 -34.37 13.04 -11.34
CA ALA A 616 -33.01 12.80 -11.88
C ALA A 616 -32.69 13.65 -13.14
N ALA A 617 -33.68 13.91 -13.99
CA ALA A 617 -33.56 14.75 -15.18
C ALA A 617 -33.84 16.26 -14.92
N SER A 618 -34.20 16.63 -13.69
CA SER A 618 -34.51 18.01 -13.27
C SER A 618 -34.30 18.15 -11.75
N PRO A 619 -33.06 18.07 -11.26
CA PRO A 619 -32.78 18.14 -9.82
C PRO A 619 -33.03 19.54 -9.26
N ILE A 620 -33.26 19.63 -7.95
CA ILE A 620 -33.37 20.92 -7.24
C ILE A 620 -31.95 21.38 -6.88
N ARG A 621 -31.54 22.58 -7.29
CA ARG A 621 -30.18 23.08 -7.07
C ARG A 621 -30.13 24.15 -5.99
N PHE A 622 -29.39 23.89 -4.91
CA PHE A 622 -28.97 24.87 -3.91
C PHE A 622 -27.50 25.24 -4.19
N THR A 623 -27.25 26.43 -4.73
CA THR A 623 -25.94 26.85 -5.26
C THR A 623 -25.59 28.28 -4.87
N ALA A 624 -24.36 28.71 -5.13
CA ALA A 624 -23.84 30.02 -4.74
C ALA A 624 -23.88 31.06 -5.88
N SER A 625 -23.98 32.34 -5.55
CA SER A 625 -23.79 33.45 -6.52
C SER A 625 -22.35 33.57 -7.03
N ARG A 626 -21.39 32.95 -6.33
CA ARG A 626 -20.01 32.70 -6.80
C ARG A 626 -19.64 31.24 -6.51
N PRO A 627 -19.11 30.45 -7.47
CA PRO A 627 -18.76 29.04 -7.27
C PRO A 627 -17.49 28.88 -6.43
N GLN A 628 -17.61 29.11 -5.12
CA GLN A 628 -16.52 29.05 -4.14
C GLN A 628 -16.97 28.20 -2.94
N PRO A 629 -16.24 27.13 -2.55
CA PRO A 629 -16.53 26.39 -1.33
C PRO A 629 -16.67 27.33 -0.12
N GLY A 630 -17.74 27.17 0.66
CA GLY A 630 -17.98 28.01 1.84
C GLY A 630 -18.47 29.43 1.53
N TRP A 631 -19.00 29.70 0.33
CA TRP A 631 -19.62 30.99 0.00
C TRP A 631 -20.86 31.27 0.85
N TRP A 632 -21.64 30.23 1.15
CA TRP A 632 -22.88 30.31 1.94
C TRP A 632 -22.91 29.22 3.03
N ARG A 633 -23.76 29.40 4.05
CA ARG A 633 -23.74 28.56 5.25
C ARG A 633 -24.20 27.13 5.02
N GLY A 634 -25.12 26.93 4.07
CA GLY A 634 -25.77 25.65 3.77
C GLY A 634 -27.24 25.61 4.18
N VAL A 635 -27.79 24.40 4.19
CA VAL A 635 -29.17 24.06 4.58
C VAL A 635 -29.16 23.45 5.98
N ASN A 636 -30.04 23.90 6.88
CA ASN A 636 -30.26 23.25 8.17
C ASN A 636 -31.73 22.88 8.39
N ILE A 637 -31.98 21.60 8.68
CA ILE A 637 -33.27 21.07 9.12
C ILE A 637 -33.16 20.79 10.62
N THR A 638 -33.94 21.50 11.43
CA THR A 638 -33.81 21.45 12.88
C THR A 638 -35.14 21.52 13.62
N ASN A 639 -35.23 20.82 14.75
CA ASN A 639 -36.43 20.75 15.60
C ASN A 639 -37.71 20.45 14.77
N SER A 640 -37.59 19.53 13.79
CA SER A 640 -38.57 19.24 12.75
C SER A 640 -38.82 17.73 12.67
N ASN A 641 -39.77 17.24 13.47
CA ASN A 641 -40.11 15.83 13.54
C ASN A 641 -41.34 15.51 12.66
N SER A 642 -41.12 15.23 11.38
CA SER A 642 -42.17 14.78 10.46
C SER A 642 -41.66 13.75 9.46
N VAL A 643 -42.52 12.82 9.06
CA VAL A 643 -42.32 11.93 7.90
C VAL A 643 -42.50 12.65 6.56
N THR A 644 -43.03 13.88 6.57
CA THR A 644 -43.13 14.74 5.37
C THR A 644 -41.86 15.56 5.10
N ASN A 645 -40.76 15.26 5.81
CA ASN A 645 -39.46 15.87 5.57
C ASN A 645 -38.68 15.04 4.55
N LEU A 646 -38.94 15.30 3.27
CA LEU A 646 -38.34 14.59 2.14
C LEU A 646 -37.27 15.47 1.49
N ILE A 647 -36.07 14.92 1.33
CA ILE A 647 -34.97 15.52 0.57
C ILE A 647 -34.56 14.52 -0.52
N GLU A 648 -35.00 14.77 -1.75
CA GLU A 648 -34.79 13.87 -2.88
C GLU A 648 -34.39 14.60 -4.17
N HIS A 649 -33.41 14.04 -4.88
CA HIS A 649 -32.87 14.58 -6.13
C HIS A 649 -32.46 16.07 -6.03
N ILE A 650 -31.85 16.44 -4.90
CA ILE A 650 -31.26 17.77 -4.71
C ILE A 650 -29.74 17.76 -4.99
N ILE A 651 -29.23 18.87 -5.51
CA ILE A 651 -27.80 19.20 -5.57
C ILE A 651 -27.54 20.30 -4.55
N VAL A 652 -26.61 20.08 -3.62
CA VAL A 652 -26.12 21.12 -2.69
C VAL A 652 -24.63 21.37 -2.94
N GLU A 653 -24.30 22.60 -3.31
CA GLU A 653 -22.96 22.98 -3.72
C GLU A 653 -22.49 24.36 -3.21
N TYR A 654 -21.17 24.49 -3.03
CA TYR A 654 -20.48 25.72 -2.59
C TYR A 654 -20.86 26.22 -1.18
N ALA A 655 -21.45 25.36 -0.34
CA ALA A 655 -21.87 25.67 1.01
C ALA A 655 -20.79 25.39 2.08
N GLY A 656 -21.16 25.49 3.35
CA GLY A 656 -20.30 25.16 4.50
C GLY A 656 -19.53 26.33 5.10
N GLN A 657 -20.00 27.57 4.95
CA GLN A 657 -19.31 28.78 5.45
C GLN A 657 -19.04 28.77 6.97
N ALA A 658 -20.00 28.31 7.79
CA ALA A 658 -19.85 28.22 9.24
C ALA A 658 -20.81 27.19 9.85
N ALA A 659 -20.32 26.45 10.85
CA ALA A 659 -21.08 25.45 11.60
C ALA A 659 -22.37 26.04 12.21
N TRP A 660 -23.40 25.21 12.39
CA TRP A 660 -24.73 25.67 12.83
C TRP A 660 -24.83 25.92 14.32
N GLU A 661 -24.55 24.90 15.14
CA GLU A 661 -24.63 24.98 16.61
C GLU A 661 -23.43 24.30 17.30
N ARG A 662 -23.27 22.98 17.13
CA ARG A 662 -22.17 22.17 17.71
C ARG A 662 -21.80 21.01 16.79
N GLY A 663 -21.37 21.31 15.58
CA GLY A 663 -21.02 20.28 14.60
C GLY A 663 -20.05 20.77 13.54
N SER A 664 -19.73 19.90 12.60
CA SER A 664 -18.94 20.26 11.43
C SER A 664 -19.72 21.23 10.53
N VAL A 665 -18.98 22.03 9.77
CA VAL A 665 -19.52 22.67 8.56
C VAL A 665 -20.02 21.60 7.58
N GLY A 666 -21.07 21.90 6.82
CA GLY A 666 -21.55 20.99 5.78
C GLY A 666 -22.65 21.58 4.88
N GLY A 667 -22.94 20.92 3.76
CA GLY A 667 -23.92 21.36 2.77
C GLY A 667 -25.36 21.27 3.29
N LEU A 668 -25.76 20.08 3.73
CA LEU A 668 -26.98 19.85 4.51
C LEU A 668 -26.59 19.47 5.94
N THR A 669 -27.27 20.06 6.93
CA THR A 669 -27.10 19.75 8.36
C THR A 669 -28.44 19.42 9.02
N ILE A 670 -28.56 18.22 9.56
CA ILE A 670 -29.73 17.73 10.30
C ILE A 670 -29.39 17.76 11.80
N SER A 671 -30.09 18.57 12.60
CA SER A 671 -29.70 18.84 14.00
C SER A 671 -30.85 19.00 15.00
N ALA A 672 -30.72 18.41 16.19
CA ALA A 672 -31.76 18.38 17.23
C ALA A 672 -31.47 19.32 18.41
N SER A 673 -31.48 20.65 18.19
CA SER A 673 -31.13 21.67 19.21
C SER A 673 -31.89 21.55 20.53
N SER A 674 -33.20 21.33 20.43
CA SER A 674 -34.17 21.46 21.53
C SER A 674 -35.43 20.58 21.34
N GLY A 675 -35.53 19.88 20.22
CA GLY A 675 -36.60 18.96 19.88
C GLY A 675 -36.16 18.01 18.77
N ALA A 676 -36.88 16.90 18.63
CA ALA A 676 -36.51 15.84 17.69
C ALA A 676 -36.54 16.29 16.22
N VAL A 677 -35.77 15.59 15.38
CA VAL A 677 -35.81 15.73 13.92
C VAL A 677 -36.07 14.39 13.27
N ARG A 678 -36.89 14.37 12.23
CA ARG A 678 -37.13 13.21 11.37
C ARG A 678 -37.01 13.61 9.91
N SER A 679 -36.36 12.79 9.07
CA SER A 679 -36.14 13.09 7.65
C SER A 679 -35.91 11.83 6.80
N ILE A 680 -36.19 11.94 5.50
CA ILE A 680 -35.82 11.00 4.43
C ILE A 680 -34.81 11.72 3.53
N VAL A 681 -33.64 11.12 3.27
CA VAL A 681 -32.56 11.74 2.49
C VAL A 681 -32.05 10.74 1.46
N ARG A 682 -32.51 10.85 0.20
CA ARG A 682 -32.17 9.87 -0.84
C ARG A 682 -31.99 10.44 -2.24
N ASN A 683 -31.21 9.77 -3.09
CA ASN A 683 -30.96 10.17 -4.49
C ASN A 683 -30.32 11.58 -4.68
N ASN A 684 -29.58 12.10 -3.70
CA ASN A 684 -29.05 13.48 -3.70
C ASN A 684 -27.56 13.57 -4.08
N THR A 685 -27.09 14.75 -4.46
CA THR A 685 -25.67 15.06 -4.67
C THR A 685 -25.20 16.20 -3.77
N PHE A 686 -24.17 15.97 -2.97
CA PHE A 686 -23.53 16.98 -2.14
C PHE A 686 -22.08 17.17 -2.60
N ARG A 687 -21.75 18.34 -3.18
CA ARG A 687 -20.45 18.55 -3.84
C ARG A 687 -19.85 19.94 -3.68
N PHE A 688 -18.53 20.06 -3.75
CA PHE A 688 -17.81 21.34 -3.68
C PHE A 688 -18.12 22.20 -2.43
N ASN A 689 -18.53 21.56 -1.33
CA ASN A 689 -18.77 22.24 -0.06
C ASN A 689 -17.46 22.36 0.74
N GLN A 690 -17.31 23.42 1.54
CA GLN A 690 -16.13 23.66 2.40
C GLN A 690 -16.03 22.64 3.54
N GLY A 691 -17.18 22.17 4.01
CA GLY A 691 -17.30 21.14 5.03
C GLY A 691 -17.71 19.80 4.43
N ALA A 692 -18.51 19.06 5.17
CA ALA A 692 -19.06 17.80 4.70
C ALA A 692 -20.15 17.97 3.63
N GLY A 693 -20.41 16.93 2.84
CA GLY A 693 -21.59 16.91 1.99
C GLY A 693 -22.87 16.95 2.84
N LEU A 694 -22.94 16.02 3.80
CA LEU A 694 -24.02 15.90 4.78
C LEU A 694 -23.45 15.84 6.20
N ASN A 695 -24.08 16.54 7.14
CA ASN A 695 -23.82 16.45 8.58
C ASN A 695 -25.12 16.05 9.30
N ILE A 696 -25.07 14.95 10.05
CA ILE A 696 -26.15 14.47 10.91
C ILE A 696 -25.63 14.59 12.34
N GLU A 697 -26.02 15.68 13.03
CA GLU A 697 -25.58 15.94 14.40
C GLU A 697 -26.24 14.93 15.37
N SER A 698 -25.52 14.54 16.42
CA SER A 698 -26.01 13.57 17.41
C SER A 698 -27.13 14.13 18.29
N GLY A 699 -27.98 13.24 18.82
CA GLY A 699 -29.12 13.59 19.66
C GLY A 699 -30.42 12.94 19.19
N ALA A 700 -31.54 13.65 19.32
CA ALA A 700 -32.87 13.14 18.97
C ALA A 700 -33.16 13.22 17.45
N VAL A 701 -32.28 12.66 16.62
CA VAL A 701 -32.43 12.60 15.16
C VAL A 701 -32.85 11.20 14.73
N THR A 702 -33.80 11.13 13.80
CA THR A 702 -34.22 9.92 13.10
C THR A 702 -34.10 10.15 11.59
N VAL A 703 -33.41 9.26 10.90
CA VAL A 703 -33.36 9.26 9.43
C VAL A 703 -33.99 7.96 8.96
N ASP A 704 -35.08 8.06 8.20
CA ASP A 704 -35.90 6.91 7.78
C ASP A 704 -35.30 6.17 6.58
N SER A 705 -34.53 6.87 5.75
CA SER A 705 -33.71 6.34 4.65
C SER A 705 -32.56 7.30 4.37
N LEU A 706 -31.39 6.73 4.02
CA LEU A 706 -30.14 7.41 3.70
C LEU A 706 -29.48 6.81 2.43
N GLU A 707 -30.30 6.37 1.48
CA GLU A 707 -29.90 5.60 0.28
C GLU A 707 -29.57 6.46 -0.95
N ALA A 708 -28.74 5.96 -1.87
CA ALA A 708 -28.45 6.55 -3.18
C ALA A 708 -27.91 8.01 -3.16
N ASN A 709 -27.18 8.41 -2.12
CA ASN A 709 -26.60 9.76 -2.01
C ASN A 709 -25.14 9.78 -2.51
N THR A 710 -24.76 10.79 -3.29
CA THR A 710 -23.39 11.00 -3.77
C THR A 710 -22.75 12.18 -3.03
N MET A 711 -21.73 11.93 -2.24
CA MET A 711 -20.91 12.95 -1.57
C MET A 711 -19.54 12.97 -2.26
N THR A 712 -19.25 13.99 -3.08
CA THR A 712 -18.00 14.03 -3.88
C THR A 712 -17.47 15.44 -4.09
N GLY A 713 -16.15 15.61 -4.19
CA GLY A 713 -15.50 16.92 -4.40
C GLY A 713 -15.68 17.92 -3.26
N ASN A 714 -16.13 17.50 -2.08
CA ASN A 714 -16.18 18.36 -0.89
C ASN A 714 -14.77 18.48 -0.27
N LEU A 715 -14.45 19.60 0.37
CA LEU A 715 -13.16 19.79 1.03
C LEU A 715 -13.07 19.11 2.41
N GLY A 716 -14.21 18.94 3.08
CA GLY A 716 -14.34 18.18 4.33
C GLY A 716 -14.61 16.68 4.11
N PRO A 717 -14.94 15.94 5.19
CA PRO A 717 -15.35 14.53 5.11
C PRO A 717 -16.60 14.35 4.27
N SER A 718 -16.84 13.17 3.72
CA SER A 718 -18.03 12.92 2.87
C SER A 718 -19.33 13.13 3.66
N LEU A 719 -19.41 12.48 4.81
CA LEU A 719 -20.53 12.49 5.76
C LEU A 719 -19.98 12.64 7.19
N VAL A 720 -20.71 13.38 8.03
CA VAL A 720 -20.54 13.38 9.50
C VAL A 720 -21.78 12.78 10.15
N ILE A 721 -21.59 11.81 11.04
CA ILE A 721 -22.66 11.01 11.64
C ILE A 721 -22.23 10.47 13.02
N SER A 722 -23.13 9.87 13.80
CA SER A 722 -22.81 9.17 15.05
C SER A 722 -22.95 7.64 14.93
N ALA A 723 -22.29 6.90 15.82
CA ALA A 723 -22.13 5.44 15.72
C ALA A 723 -23.44 4.64 15.76
N GLU A 724 -24.53 5.21 16.30
CA GLU A 724 -25.86 4.59 16.38
C GLU A 724 -26.56 4.50 15.02
N LEU A 725 -26.20 5.36 14.06
CA LEU A 725 -26.89 5.50 12.77
C LEU A 725 -26.16 4.82 11.59
N LEU A 726 -25.01 4.20 11.82
CA LEU A 726 -24.19 3.58 10.74
C LEU A 726 -24.91 2.41 10.04
N SER A 727 -25.87 1.77 10.70
CA SER A 727 -26.79 0.78 10.10
C SER A 727 -27.55 1.27 8.87
N LEU A 728 -27.72 2.59 8.72
CA LEU A 728 -28.41 3.24 7.60
C LEU A 728 -27.51 3.42 6.36
N LEU A 729 -26.21 3.15 6.46
CA LEU A 729 -25.25 3.36 5.37
C LEU A 729 -25.06 2.07 4.56
N ASP A 730 -25.19 2.16 3.25
CA ASP A 730 -24.98 1.06 2.31
C ASP A 730 -24.27 1.53 1.02
N ASN A 731 -24.02 0.57 0.14
CA ASN A 731 -23.30 0.75 -1.13
C ASN A 731 -24.16 1.34 -2.27
N THR A 732 -25.40 1.78 -2.00
CA THR A 732 -26.14 2.61 -2.96
C THR A 732 -25.66 4.06 -2.94
N SER A 733 -25.17 4.52 -1.77
CA SER A 733 -24.53 5.82 -1.60
C SER A 733 -23.02 5.72 -1.90
N SER A 734 -22.43 6.83 -2.36
CA SER A 734 -20.99 6.98 -2.60
C SER A 734 -20.41 8.12 -1.77
N PHE A 735 -19.30 7.82 -1.11
CA PHE A 735 -18.60 8.65 -0.13
C PHE A 735 -17.17 9.02 -0.59
N ALA A 736 -16.74 8.58 -1.77
CA ALA A 736 -15.42 8.80 -2.34
C ALA A 736 -15.24 10.13 -3.10
N GLY A 737 -13.99 10.49 -3.35
CA GLY A 737 -13.58 11.68 -4.12
C GLY A 737 -13.65 12.99 -3.32
N ASN A 738 -13.52 12.95 -1.99
CA ASN A 738 -13.53 14.15 -1.14
C ASN A 738 -12.12 14.48 -0.62
N GLY A 739 -11.84 15.76 -0.33
CA GLY A 739 -10.52 16.22 0.11
C GLY A 739 -10.09 15.60 1.45
N ALA A 740 -11.04 15.37 2.35
CA ALA A 740 -10.90 14.42 3.44
C ALA A 740 -11.71 13.17 3.08
N ASN A 741 -11.07 12.16 2.48
CA ASN A 741 -11.76 11.01 1.89
C ASN A 741 -12.18 9.94 2.93
N TYR A 742 -13.01 10.31 3.90
CA TYR A 742 -13.54 9.42 4.94
C TYR A 742 -14.93 9.87 5.44
N ILE A 743 -15.65 8.93 6.07
CA ILE A 743 -16.89 9.21 6.81
C ILE A 743 -16.52 9.46 8.28
N GLN A 744 -16.85 10.64 8.81
CA GLN A 744 -16.48 11.03 10.17
C GLN A 744 -17.52 10.58 11.20
N ILE A 745 -17.09 9.73 12.13
CA ILE A 745 -17.92 9.21 13.22
C ILE A 745 -17.67 10.01 14.50
N SER A 746 -18.69 10.72 14.95
CA SER A 746 -18.64 11.63 16.12
C SER A 746 -18.72 10.90 17.47
N GLY A 747 -18.16 9.68 17.54
CA GLY A 747 -18.37 8.74 18.63
C GLY A 747 -19.80 8.19 18.69
N GLY A 748 -20.16 7.58 19.82
CA GLY A 748 -21.54 7.17 20.12
C GLY A 748 -21.67 5.92 21.00
N GLU A 749 -22.90 5.60 21.39
CA GLU A 749 -23.24 4.43 22.19
C GLU A 749 -24.26 3.49 21.49
N PRO A 750 -23.82 2.68 20.50
CA PRO A 750 -24.62 1.63 19.88
C PRO A 750 -25.33 0.75 20.91
N SER A 751 -26.65 0.93 21.01
CA SER A 751 -27.54 0.31 22.01
C SER A 751 -28.63 -0.57 21.39
N THR A 752 -28.55 -0.77 20.07
CA THR A 752 -29.28 -1.77 19.28
C THR A 752 -28.29 -2.51 18.39
N SER A 753 -28.53 -3.80 18.12
CA SER A 753 -27.66 -4.59 17.24
C SER A 753 -27.75 -4.10 15.80
N GLN A 754 -26.60 -3.96 15.14
CA GLN A 754 -26.49 -3.42 13.78
C GLN A 754 -25.31 -4.01 13.01
N THR A 755 -25.34 -3.88 11.69
CA THR A 755 -24.21 -4.16 10.80
C THR A 755 -23.59 -2.85 10.32
N TRP A 756 -22.27 -2.75 10.36
CA TRP A 756 -21.49 -1.72 9.67
C TRP A 756 -20.90 -2.33 8.41
N ARG A 757 -21.04 -1.61 7.29
CA ARG A 757 -20.85 -2.17 5.95
C ARG A 757 -19.51 -1.78 5.33
N LYS A 758 -19.08 -2.55 4.32
CA LYS A 758 -17.99 -2.12 3.45
C LYS A 758 -18.49 -1.00 2.53
N LEU A 759 -17.82 0.15 2.54
CA LEU A 759 -18.14 1.34 1.74
C LEU A 759 -16.92 1.79 0.92
N ASP A 760 -17.11 2.74 0.00
CA ASP A 760 -16.08 3.33 -0.86
C ASP A 760 -15.18 4.37 -0.14
N ALA A 761 -15.44 4.65 1.14
CA ALA A 761 -14.58 5.44 2.02
C ALA A 761 -14.50 4.81 3.44
N PRO A 762 -13.36 4.92 4.14
CA PRO A 762 -13.20 4.39 5.50
C PRO A 762 -14.03 5.17 6.54
N TYR A 763 -14.32 4.51 7.66
CA TYR A 763 -14.90 5.14 8.84
C TYR A 763 -13.78 5.74 9.72
N ARG A 764 -13.81 7.06 9.98
CA ARG A 764 -12.83 7.75 10.85
C ARG A 764 -13.49 8.25 12.13
N PHE A 765 -13.10 7.70 13.27
CA PHE A 765 -13.67 7.97 14.58
C PHE A 765 -12.85 9.06 15.30
N ASN A 766 -13.48 10.19 15.60
CA ASN A 766 -12.85 11.32 16.32
C ASN A 766 -13.24 11.42 17.81
N ALA A 767 -14.09 10.51 18.29
CA ALA A 767 -14.50 10.38 19.68
C ALA A 767 -14.86 8.91 19.99
N ASP A 768 -14.81 8.54 21.28
CA ASP A 768 -14.98 7.16 21.73
C ASP A 768 -16.31 6.53 21.29
N VAL A 769 -16.27 5.22 21.00
CA VAL A 769 -17.46 4.39 20.78
C VAL A 769 -17.58 3.33 21.86
N SER A 770 -18.79 3.15 22.38
CA SER A 770 -19.11 2.10 23.36
C SER A 770 -20.34 1.30 22.95
N ILE A 771 -20.18 0.03 22.60
CA ILE A 771 -21.31 -0.88 22.33
C ILE A 771 -21.93 -1.26 23.68
N ILE A 772 -23.23 -1.01 23.88
CA ILE A 772 -23.91 -1.14 25.18
C ILE A 772 -25.29 -1.82 25.06
N ASN A 773 -25.97 -2.00 26.20
CA ASN A 773 -27.36 -2.49 26.30
C ASN A 773 -27.63 -3.79 25.53
N ASP A 774 -26.73 -4.78 25.66
CA ASP A 774 -26.84 -6.10 25.02
C ASP A 774 -26.80 -6.07 23.47
N ALA A 775 -26.47 -4.92 22.87
CA ALA A 775 -26.31 -4.78 21.43
C ALA A 775 -25.07 -5.54 20.91
N THR A 776 -25.18 -6.06 19.69
CA THR A 776 -24.05 -6.63 18.94
C THR A 776 -23.81 -5.85 17.64
N VAL A 777 -22.61 -5.31 17.47
CA VAL A 777 -22.16 -4.77 16.17
C VAL A 777 -21.53 -5.90 15.36
N THR A 778 -22.01 -6.09 14.14
CA THR A 778 -21.35 -6.91 13.12
C THR A 778 -20.61 -5.99 12.15
N ILE A 779 -19.41 -6.36 11.72
CA ILE A 779 -18.64 -5.60 10.73
C ILE A 779 -18.39 -6.52 9.52
N GLU A 780 -18.63 -6.01 8.32
CA GLU A 780 -18.44 -6.73 7.05
C GLU A 780 -16.96 -6.82 6.63
N PRO A 781 -16.56 -7.85 5.87
CA PRO A 781 -15.20 -7.98 5.31
C PRO A 781 -14.70 -6.72 4.60
N GLY A 782 -13.39 -6.49 4.65
CA GLY A 782 -12.74 -5.35 3.99
C GLY A 782 -13.08 -3.97 4.56
N THR A 783 -13.84 -3.88 5.66
CA THR A 783 -14.15 -2.61 6.33
C THR A 783 -12.92 -2.06 7.06
N ARG A 784 -12.64 -0.77 6.88
CA ARG A 784 -11.53 -0.04 7.54
C ARG A 784 -12.06 0.98 8.54
N LEU A 785 -11.52 0.93 9.76
CA LEU A 785 -11.87 1.75 10.92
C LEU A 785 -10.63 2.49 11.41
N GLU A 786 -10.57 3.80 11.18
CA GLU A 786 -9.46 4.68 11.56
C GLU A 786 -9.80 5.45 12.83
N PHE A 787 -8.91 5.48 13.82
CA PHE A 787 -9.14 6.14 15.10
C PHE A 787 -8.18 7.31 15.28
N ASP A 788 -8.71 8.51 15.54
CA ASP A 788 -7.90 9.70 15.82
C ASP A 788 -7.23 9.62 17.21
N TRP A 789 -6.35 10.59 17.49
CA TRP A 789 -5.50 10.64 18.68
C TRP A 789 -6.28 10.39 19.98
N ARG A 790 -5.91 9.30 20.68
CA ARG A 790 -6.51 8.82 21.94
C ARG A 790 -8.01 8.47 21.88
N VAL A 791 -8.56 8.18 20.71
CA VAL A 791 -9.90 7.58 20.59
C VAL A 791 -9.85 6.09 20.90
N GLY A 792 -10.89 5.55 21.54
CA GLY A 792 -10.99 4.13 21.90
C GLY A 792 -12.28 3.44 21.47
N PHE A 793 -12.17 2.12 21.31
CA PHE A 793 -13.29 1.25 20.95
C PHE A 793 -13.64 0.32 22.12
N SER A 794 -14.79 0.50 22.76
CA SER A 794 -15.22 -0.30 23.92
C SER A 794 -16.38 -1.22 23.54
N VAL A 795 -16.19 -2.52 23.73
CA VAL A 795 -17.26 -3.53 23.67
C VAL A 795 -17.73 -3.74 25.11
N GLY A 796 -18.91 -3.20 25.44
CA GLY A 796 -19.43 -3.04 26.80
C GLY A 796 -18.92 -1.77 27.50
N ARG A 797 -19.67 -1.31 28.52
CA ARG A 797 -19.37 -0.13 29.33
C ARG A 797 -20.08 -0.16 30.68
N ASN A 798 -19.33 0.02 31.78
CA ASN A 798 -19.88 0.15 33.14
C ASN A 798 -20.78 -1.03 33.53
N SER A 799 -22.07 -0.78 33.83
CA SER A 799 -23.05 -1.83 34.14
C SER A 799 -23.72 -2.45 32.90
N THR A 800 -23.38 -1.98 31.70
CA THR A 800 -23.98 -2.40 30.44
C THR A 800 -23.02 -3.25 29.60
N SER A 801 -23.59 -4.26 28.97
CA SER A 801 -22.92 -5.26 28.12
C SER A 801 -22.95 -4.87 26.65
N GLY A 802 -22.01 -5.39 25.86
CA GLY A 802 -22.02 -5.28 24.41
C GLY A 802 -21.40 -6.50 23.74
N GLY A 803 -21.57 -6.60 22.42
CA GLY A 803 -21.00 -7.64 21.56
C GLY A 803 -20.37 -7.08 20.29
N LEU A 804 -19.29 -7.71 19.82
CA LEU A 804 -18.61 -7.38 18.57
C LEU A 804 -18.30 -8.64 17.76
N ARG A 805 -18.74 -8.66 16.50
CA ARG A 805 -18.44 -9.71 15.52
C ARG A 805 -17.83 -9.11 14.25
N ALA A 806 -16.50 -9.05 14.20
CA ALA A 806 -15.75 -8.70 13.00
C ALA A 806 -15.19 -9.98 12.37
N VAL A 807 -15.72 -10.37 11.21
CA VAL A 807 -15.31 -11.58 10.49
C VAL A 807 -15.03 -11.18 9.04
N GLY A 808 -13.75 -10.94 8.73
CA GLY A 808 -13.25 -10.68 7.39
C GLY A 808 -12.86 -11.97 6.67
N THR A 809 -12.04 -11.83 5.63
CA THR A 809 -11.40 -12.93 4.89
C THR A 809 -9.92 -12.62 4.65
N ASP A 810 -9.13 -13.57 4.14
CA ASP A 810 -7.72 -13.32 3.79
C ASP A 810 -7.54 -12.26 2.69
N SER A 811 -8.49 -12.17 1.75
CA SER A 811 -8.50 -11.14 0.69
C SER A 811 -9.12 -9.82 1.13
N GLU A 812 -9.98 -9.84 2.15
CA GLU A 812 -10.71 -8.68 2.67
C GLU A 812 -10.69 -8.66 4.21
N PRO A 813 -9.51 -8.46 4.83
CA PRO A 813 -9.40 -8.37 6.28
C PRO A 813 -10.08 -7.09 6.79
N ILE A 814 -10.62 -7.14 8.01
CA ILE A 814 -11.17 -5.95 8.68
C ILE A 814 -10.03 -5.25 9.42
N VAL A 815 -9.86 -3.95 9.24
CA VAL A 815 -8.70 -3.20 9.77
C VAL A 815 -9.13 -2.16 10.80
N PHE A 816 -8.62 -2.29 12.03
CA PHE A 816 -8.69 -1.29 13.08
C PHE A 816 -7.31 -0.64 13.24
N THR A 817 -7.21 0.68 13.02
CA THR A 817 -5.92 1.37 12.89
C THR A 817 -5.93 2.75 13.54
N GLY A 818 -4.75 3.24 13.91
CA GLY A 818 -4.53 4.66 14.07
C GLY A 818 -4.81 5.38 12.75
N SER A 819 -5.38 6.58 12.84
CA SER A 819 -5.60 7.48 11.70
C SER A 819 -4.32 8.20 11.22
N GLU A 820 -3.23 7.98 11.96
CA GLU A 820 -1.82 8.10 11.55
C GLU A 820 -1.12 6.76 11.89
N SER A 821 -0.10 6.39 11.12
CA SER A 821 0.68 5.14 11.30
C SER A 821 1.72 5.23 12.44
N THR A 822 1.33 5.84 13.56
CA THR A 822 2.19 6.09 14.73
C THR A 822 1.84 5.12 15.85
N PRO A 823 2.77 4.27 16.34
CA PRO A 823 2.49 3.38 17.46
C PRO A 823 1.91 4.11 18.67
N GLY A 824 0.73 3.69 19.13
CA GLY A 824 0.04 4.35 20.25
C GLY A 824 -0.74 5.60 19.87
N HIS A 825 -1.12 5.78 18.60
CA HIS A 825 -1.99 6.89 18.19
C HIS A 825 -3.37 6.81 18.87
N TRP A 826 -3.95 5.61 18.96
CA TRP A 826 -5.29 5.37 19.51
C TRP A 826 -5.28 4.37 20.67
N ASN A 827 -6.40 4.22 21.39
CA ASN A 827 -6.44 3.45 22.66
C ASN A 827 -6.51 1.92 22.47
N GLY A 828 -6.69 1.43 21.25
CA GLY A 828 -6.97 0.03 20.98
C GLY A 828 -8.42 -0.38 21.31
N ILE A 829 -8.70 -1.68 21.11
CA ILE A 829 -9.99 -2.31 21.39
C ILE A 829 -10.03 -2.80 22.85
N ARG A 830 -11.03 -2.39 23.63
CA ARG A 830 -11.32 -2.98 24.95
C ARG A 830 -12.58 -3.82 24.90
N PHE A 831 -12.46 -5.08 25.31
CA PHE A 831 -13.60 -5.92 25.70
C PHE A 831 -13.79 -5.85 27.21
N THR A 832 -14.98 -5.45 27.68
CA THR A 832 -15.34 -5.42 29.11
C THR A 832 -16.82 -5.81 29.28
N ARG A 833 -17.15 -6.67 30.25
CA ARG A 833 -18.55 -7.07 30.52
C ARG A 833 -19.32 -7.54 29.26
N THR A 834 -18.75 -8.46 28.49
CA THR A 834 -19.23 -8.75 27.13
C THR A 834 -20.34 -9.80 27.06
N LEU A 835 -21.17 -9.74 26.02
CA LEU A 835 -22.01 -10.87 25.60
C LEU A 835 -21.21 -11.94 24.84
N MET A 836 -21.89 -13.04 24.47
CA MET A 836 -21.34 -14.15 23.70
C MET A 836 -22.11 -14.33 22.38
N PRO A 837 -21.45 -14.64 21.25
CA PRO A 837 -19.99 -14.74 21.06
C PRO A 837 -19.38 -13.45 20.49
N ASN A 838 -18.32 -12.91 21.11
CA ASN A 838 -17.44 -11.98 20.41
C ASN A 838 -16.45 -12.76 19.55
N LEU A 839 -16.15 -12.23 18.37
CA LEU A 839 -15.22 -12.85 17.43
C LEU A 839 -14.52 -11.77 16.61
N LEU A 840 -13.19 -11.82 16.61
CA LEU A 840 -12.32 -11.20 15.61
C LEU A 840 -11.74 -12.35 14.77
N GLU A 841 -12.09 -12.40 13.50
CA GLU A 841 -11.61 -13.41 12.54
C GLU A 841 -11.17 -12.74 11.23
N HIS A 842 -9.93 -12.96 10.79
CA HIS A 842 -9.23 -12.18 9.74
C HIS A 842 -9.31 -10.66 10.00
N VAL A 843 -8.71 -10.23 11.11
CA VAL A 843 -8.72 -8.83 11.58
C VAL A 843 -7.29 -8.33 11.81
N VAL A 844 -7.00 -7.11 11.35
CA VAL A 844 -5.76 -6.39 11.68
C VAL A 844 -6.06 -5.34 12.76
N VAL A 845 -5.23 -5.28 13.80
CA VAL A 845 -5.31 -4.27 14.88
C VAL A 845 -3.94 -3.62 15.05
N GLU A 846 -3.81 -2.37 14.60
CA GLU A 846 -2.51 -1.71 14.45
C GLU A 846 -2.45 -0.26 14.97
N TYR A 847 -1.24 0.17 15.34
CA TYR A 847 -0.95 1.53 15.85
C TYR A 847 -1.70 1.93 17.13
N GLY A 848 -2.25 0.95 17.87
CA GLY A 848 -2.97 1.14 19.13
C GLY A 848 -2.08 1.18 20.37
N GLY A 849 -2.72 1.27 21.53
CA GLY A 849 -2.05 1.30 22.83
C GLY A 849 -1.51 2.67 23.26
N SER A 850 -2.23 3.76 23.01
CA SER A 850 -1.83 5.10 23.49
C SER A 850 -1.66 5.14 25.02
N HIS A 851 -2.57 4.48 25.75
CA HIS A 851 -2.60 4.31 27.20
C HIS A 851 -3.22 2.94 27.52
N GLY A 852 -2.95 2.40 28.71
CA GLY A 852 -3.58 1.16 29.17
C GLY A 852 -4.95 1.40 29.80
N TRP A 853 -5.96 0.67 29.30
CA TRP A 853 -7.30 0.68 29.88
C TRP A 853 -7.30 0.23 31.34
N ASP A 854 -8.14 0.86 32.16
CA ASP A 854 -8.41 0.48 33.56
C ASP A 854 -7.15 0.43 34.47
N ASN A 855 -6.10 1.19 34.10
CA ASN A 855 -4.73 1.21 34.68
C ASN A 855 -3.85 0.01 34.30
N GLY A 856 -4.15 -0.64 33.16
CA GLY A 856 -3.33 -1.71 32.59
C GLY A 856 -2.05 -1.24 31.91
N ALA A 857 -1.31 -2.19 31.35
CA ALA A 857 -0.39 -1.90 30.25
C ALA A 857 -1.18 -1.52 28.98
N PRO A 858 -0.64 -0.65 28.11
CA PRO A 858 -1.18 -0.42 26.77
C PRO A 858 -1.18 -1.70 25.93
N ALA A 859 -2.14 -1.82 25.03
CA ALA A 859 -2.20 -2.89 24.03
C ALA A 859 -3.10 -2.51 22.84
N GLY A 860 -2.95 -3.22 21.71
CA GLY A 860 -3.89 -3.16 20.59
C GLY A 860 -5.26 -3.74 20.96
N ILE A 861 -5.27 -4.87 21.67
CA ILE A 861 -6.48 -5.53 22.19
C ILE A 861 -6.35 -5.72 23.71
N THR A 862 -7.36 -5.29 24.47
CA THR A 862 -7.43 -5.48 25.93
C THR A 862 -8.67 -6.25 26.35
N LEU A 863 -8.50 -7.30 27.16
CA LEU A 863 -9.58 -7.99 27.87
C LEU A 863 -9.64 -7.49 29.32
N SER A 864 -10.72 -6.81 29.71
CA SER A 864 -10.88 -6.18 31.03
C SER A 864 -12.03 -6.81 31.85
N PRO A 865 -11.76 -7.75 32.77
CA PRO A 865 -12.78 -8.34 33.65
C PRO A 865 -13.33 -7.39 34.73
N VAL A 866 -12.84 -6.15 34.81
CA VAL A 866 -13.11 -5.19 35.91
C VAL A 866 -14.61 -4.94 36.12
N GLN A 867 -15.41 -4.98 35.05
CA GLN A 867 -16.84 -4.63 35.08
C GLN A 867 -17.76 -5.87 34.88
N GLY A 868 -17.18 -7.06 34.76
CA GLY A 868 -17.89 -8.33 34.57
C GLY A 868 -17.14 -9.29 33.66
N ALA A 869 -17.77 -10.43 33.35
CA ALA A 869 -17.19 -11.45 32.48
C ALA A 869 -16.84 -10.91 31.06
N VAL A 870 -15.78 -11.44 30.47
CA VAL A 870 -15.32 -11.13 29.11
C VAL A 870 -15.00 -12.44 28.39
N ILE A 871 -15.57 -12.64 27.20
CA ILE A 871 -15.22 -13.79 26.36
C ILE A 871 -15.06 -13.34 24.91
N ALA A 872 -13.86 -13.50 24.37
CA ALA A 872 -13.54 -13.10 22.99
C ALA A 872 -12.84 -14.21 22.20
N GLY A 873 -13.22 -14.39 20.94
CA GLY A 873 -12.52 -15.27 20.00
C GLY A 873 -11.55 -14.48 19.13
N LEU A 874 -10.31 -14.97 19.00
CA LEU A 874 -9.30 -14.45 18.08
C LEU A 874 -8.85 -15.58 17.14
N ARG A 875 -9.11 -15.46 15.84
CA ARG A 875 -8.59 -16.37 14.82
C ARG A 875 -8.02 -15.59 13.62
N ASN A 876 -6.84 -15.95 13.14
CA ASN A 876 -6.22 -15.23 12.01
C ASN A 876 -6.13 -13.70 12.27
N VAL A 877 -5.98 -13.29 13.53
CA VAL A 877 -5.87 -11.89 13.95
C VAL A 877 -4.40 -11.46 13.92
N THR A 878 -4.11 -10.35 13.27
CA THR A 878 -2.78 -9.73 13.29
C THR A 878 -2.79 -8.49 14.18
N ALA A 879 -2.10 -8.52 15.31
CA ALA A 879 -1.89 -7.32 16.15
C ALA A 879 -0.45 -6.84 16.02
N ARG A 880 -0.26 -5.63 15.47
CA ARG A 880 1.08 -5.11 15.12
C ARG A 880 1.28 -3.63 15.36
N HIS A 881 2.54 -3.20 15.52
CA HIS A 881 2.93 -1.79 15.64
C HIS A 881 2.20 -1.05 16.79
N ASN A 882 1.78 -1.77 17.83
CA ASN A 882 1.16 -1.18 19.01
C ASN A 882 2.23 -0.71 20.00
N ASN A 883 2.01 0.43 20.67
CA ASN A 883 2.88 1.00 21.72
C ASN A 883 2.75 0.25 23.06
N GLY A 884 2.61 -1.07 22.99
CA GLY A 884 2.19 -1.91 24.10
C GLY A 884 2.27 -3.38 23.72
N TYR A 885 1.35 -4.19 24.25
CA TYR A 885 1.20 -5.58 23.83
C TYR A 885 0.32 -5.72 22.59
N GLY A 886 0.45 -6.82 21.84
CA GLY A 886 -0.57 -7.22 20.86
C GLY A 886 -1.92 -7.47 21.55
N VAL A 887 -1.92 -8.34 22.56
CA VAL A 887 -3.07 -8.55 23.47
C VAL A 887 -2.66 -8.48 24.94
N HIS A 888 -3.43 -7.74 25.75
CA HIS A 888 -3.28 -7.67 27.20
C HIS A 888 -4.57 -8.13 27.90
N HIS A 889 -4.47 -9.12 28.78
CA HIS A 889 -5.52 -9.51 29.71
C HIS A 889 -5.27 -8.83 31.05
N PHE A 890 -6.19 -7.95 31.46
CA PHE A 890 -6.01 -7.07 32.59
C PHE A 890 -6.36 -7.73 33.94
N GLY A 891 -5.45 -7.57 34.90
CA GLY A 891 -5.71 -7.81 36.32
C GLY A 891 -5.34 -9.21 36.81
N ASN A 892 -5.14 -9.30 38.13
CA ASN A 892 -4.83 -10.55 38.84
C ASN A 892 -5.99 -11.01 39.74
N TYR A 893 -7.17 -10.40 39.59
CA TYR A 893 -8.32 -10.61 40.47
C TYR A 893 -9.36 -11.49 39.77
N PHE A 894 -9.61 -12.66 40.35
CA PHE A 894 -10.61 -13.66 39.94
C PHE A 894 -10.35 -14.33 38.59
N SER A 895 -10.00 -15.63 38.63
CA SER A 895 -9.58 -16.41 37.46
C SER A 895 -10.68 -16.72 36.45
N GLU A 896 -11.94 -16.72 36.88
CA GLU A 896 -13.08 -17.20 36.09
C GLU A 896 -13.57 -16.22 35.00
N TYR A 897 -13.39 -14.90 35.16
CA TYR A 897 -14.20 -13.93 34.41
C TYR A 897 -13.75 -13.59 32.98
N ALA A 898 -12.46 -13.52 32.67
CA ALA A 898 -11.99 -13.15 31.33
C ALA A 898 -11.28 -14.32 30.62
N SER A 899 -11.79 -14.72 29.45
CA SER A 899 -11.40 -15.92 28.70
C SER A 899 -11.28 -15.67 27.20
N PHE A 900 -10.44 -16.44 26.51
CA PHE A 900 -10.63 -16.67 25.08
C PHE A 900 -11.75 -17.70 24.86
N SER A 901 -12.57 -17.57 23.81
CA SER A 901 -13.45 -18.64 23.30
C SER A 901 -12.77 -19.47 22.20
N VAL A 902 -11.87 -18.84 21.46
CA VAL A 902 -10.90 -19.45 20.56
C VAL A 902 -9.66 -18.55 20.52
N PHE A 903 -8.48 -19.16 20.47
CA PHE A 903 -7.24 -18.53 20.04
C PHE A 903 -6.63 -19.48 19.02
N LYS A 904 -6.43 -19.05 17.77
CA LYS A 904 -5.89 -19.91 16.71
C LYS A 904 -5.24 -19.13 15.58
N GLN A 905 -4.01 -19.50 15.18
CA GLN A 905 -3.33 -18.96 14.00
C GLN A 905 -3.27 -17.41 13.96
N ASN A 906 -3.09 -16.78 15.12
CA ASN A 906 -2.95 -15.32 15.23
C ASN A 906 -1.47 -14.92 15.06
N THR A 907 -1.22 -13.67 14.68
CA THR A 907 0.15 -13.11 14.53
C THR A 907 0.30 -11.89 15.42
N MET A 908 1.24 -11.93 16.37
CA MET A 908 1.53 -10.84 17.29
C MET A 908 2.98 -10.38 17.06
N THR A 909 3.19 -9.32 16.29
CA THR A 909 4.52 -8.91 15.81
C THR A 909 4.71 -7.39 15.82
N GLY A 910 5.93 -6.90 16.02
CA GLY A 910 6.25 -5.46 16.04
C GLY A 910 5.55 -4.67 17.16
N ASN A 911 5.26 -5.27 18.32
CA ASN A 911 4.61 -4.60 19.46
C ASN A 911 5.63 -4.24 20.55
N ALA A 912 5.61 -2.99 21.03
CA ALA A 912 6.69 -2.39 21.83
C ALA A 912 6.91 -3.02 23.23
N LEU A 913 5.94 -3.75 23.78
CA LEU A 913 6.08 -4.50 25.04
C LEU A 913 6.03 -6.02 24.85
N GLY A 914 5.97 -6.49 23.60
CA GLY A 914 5.90 -7.90 23.25
C GLY A 914 4.52 -8.40 22.80
N PRO A 915 4.43 -9.68 22.40
CA PRO A 915 3.25 -10.23 21.74
C PRO A 915 2.00 -10.27 22.64
N LEU A 916 2.15 -10.77 23.87
CA LEU A 916 1.03 -11.04 24.79
C LEU A 916 1.41 -10.72 26.24
N ARG A 917 0.41 -10.26 27.02
CA ARG A 917 0.43 -10.31 28.48
C ARG A 917 -0.81 -10.97 29.05
N LEU A 918 -0.65 -12.11 29.71
CA LEU A 918 -1.75 -12.96 30.19
C LEU A 918 -1.53 -13.43 31.64
N PRO A 919 -2.60 -13.78 32.39
CA PRO A 919 -2.48 -14.50 33.64
C PRO A 919 -2.29 -16.02 33.42
N ILE A 920 -1.60 -16.66 34.37
CA ILE A 920 -1.11 -18.05 34.28
C ILE A 920 -2.18 -19.14 33.98
N TYR A 921 -3.44 -18.91 34.34
CA TYR A 921 -4.55 -19.84 34.10
C TYR A 921 -5.13 -19.75 32.67
N ARG A 922 -4.64 -18.83 31.82
CA ARG A 922 -5.06 -18.64 30.42
C ARG A 922 -4.05 -19.11 29.38
N ILE A 923 -2.84 -19.51 29.78
CA ILE A 923 -1.76 -19.92 28.86
C ILE A 923 -2.16 -21.15 28.01
N GLN A 924 -2.89 -22.08 28.61
CA GLN A 924 -3.49 -23.23 27.92
C GLN A 924 -4.53 -22.93 26.84
N GLN A 925 -4.96 -21.67 26.71
CA GLN A 925 -5.91 -21.27 25.66
C GLN A 925 -5.20 -20.86 24.37
N LEU A 926 -3.87 -20.72 24.39
CA LEU A 926 -3.04 -20.42 23.21
C LEU A 926 -2.81 -21.68 22.35
N ASP A 927 -2.44 -21.48 21.09
CA ASP A 927 -2.04 -22.54 20.17
C ASP A 927 -0.63 -22.34 19.61
N ALA A 928 0.05 -23.45 19.31
CA ALA A 928 1.40 -23.46 18.72
C ALA A 928 1.42 -23.15 17.20
N ALA A 929 0.27 -22.83 16.60
CA ALA A 929 0.18 -22.38 15.20
C ALA A 929 -0.05 -20.86 15.08
N SER A 930 -0.12 -20.14 16.21
CA SER A 930 0.03 -18.69 16.25
C SER A 930 1.51 -18.29 16.27
N SER A 931 1.83 -17.14 15.67
CA SER A 931 3.16 -16.53 15.65
C SER A 931 3.25 -15.39 16.66
N PHE A 932 4.34 -15.33 17.40
CA PHE A 932 4.58 -14.37 18.47
C PHE A 932 5.96 -13.68 18.37
N ILE A 933 6.69 -13.88 17.26
CA ILE A 933 8.01 -13.29 16.98
C ILE A 933 7.97 -11.93 16.27
N GLY A 934 9.10 -11.22 16.28
CA GLY A 934 9.32 -9.94 15.59
C GLY A 934 8.89 -8.71 16.39
N ASN A 935 8.75 -8.81 17.71
CA ASN A 935 8.44 -7.71 18.63
C ASN A 935 9.72 -7.20 19.31
N ASP A 936 9.69 -5.97 19.83
CA ASP A 936 10.74 -5.38 20.66
C ASP A 936 11.10 -6.28 21.87
N ILE A 937 10.14 -7.08 22.33
CA ILE A 937 10.30 -8.10 23.37
C ILE A 937 9.60 -9.39 22.92
N ASP A 938 10.31 -10.31 22.29
CA ASP A 938 9.81 -11.64 21.91
C ASP A 938 9.71 -12.59 23.11
N LEU A 939 8.77 -12.27 24.02
CA LEU A 939 8.42 -13.03 25.22
C LEU A 939 6.91 -12.93 25.49
N VAL A 940 6.24 -14.06 25.72
CA VAL A 940 4.85 -14.04 26.25
C VAL A 940 4.90 -13.76 27.74
N THR A 941 4.44 -12.59 28.16
CA THR A 941 4.47 -12.16 29.57
C THR A 941 3.36 -12.84 30.37
N VAL A 942 3.74 -13.58 31.42
CA VAL A 942 2.83 -14.35 32.27
C VAL A 942 2.78 -13.75 33.68
N ASN A 943 1.64 -13.17 34.06
CA ASN A 943 1.36 -12.82 35.45
C ASN A 943 1.26 -14.14 36.25
N GLY A 944 2.16 -14.33 37.23
CA GLY A 944 2.18 -15.53 38.08
C GLY A 944 0.94 -15.66 38.98
N GLY A 945 0.73 -16.86 39.52
CA GLY A 945 -0.44 -17.20 40.33
C GLY A 945 -0.50 -18.70 40.64
N ALA A 946 -1.71 -19.16 40.99
CA ALA A 946 -1.99 -20.58 41.16
C ALA A 946 -2.30 -21.26 39.81
N VAL A 947 -1.88 -22.53 39.70
CA VAL A 947 -2.34 -23.49 38.70
C VAL A 947 -3.09 -24.57 39.48
N ASP A 948 -4.39 -24.36 39.63
CA ASP A 948 -5.31 -25.14 40.46
C ASP A 948 -6.22 -26.08 39.64
N THR A 949 -6.08 -26.03 38.32
CA THR A 949 -6.73 -26.88 37.32
C THR A 949 -5.65 -27.38 36.35
N SER A 950 -5.73 -28.66 35.96
CA SER A 950 -4.73 -29.27 35.08
C SER A 950 -4.70 -28.56 33.73
N GLN A 951 -3.51 -28.25 33.23
CA GLN A 951 -3.33 -27.49 32.01
C GLN A 951 -2.04 -27.85 31.27
N THR A 952 -2.05 -27.74 29.95
CA THR A 952 -0.85 -27.84 29.10
C THR A 952 -0.47 -26.45 28.61
N TRP A 953 0.80 -26.06 28.71
CA TRP A 953 1.29 -24.87 28.02
C TRP A 953 1.87 -25.30 26.66
N PRO A 954 1.41 -24.75 25.52
CA PRO A 954 1.97 -25.11 24.23
C PRO A 954 3.46 -24.73 24.12
N ALA A 955 4.20 -25.45 23.29
CA ALA A 955 5.52 -25.00 22.84
C ALA A 955 5.31 -23.85 21.85
N LEU A 956 5.82 -22.66 22.20
CA LEU A 956 5.74 -21.45 21.38
C LEU A 956 7.09 -21.14 20.73
N ASP A 957 7.03 -20.40 19.63
CA ASP A 957 8.17 -19.79 18.92
C ASP A 957 8.96 -18.81 19.81
N VAL A 958 8.30 -18.17 20.77
CA VAL A 958 8.91 -17.35 21.84
C VAL A 958 8.86 -18.01 23.23
N PRO A 959 9.76 -17.67 24.17
CA PRO A 959 9.67 -18.12 25.55
C PRO A 959 8.51 -17.49 26.36
N TYR A 960 8.10 -18.17 27.42
CA TYR A 960 7.21 -17.61 28.46
C TYR A 960 8.03 -16.82 29.49
N TRP A 961 7.74 -15.53 29.68
CA TRP A 961 8.36 -14.71 30.72
C TRP A 961 7.46 -14.59 31.96
N ILE A 962 7.84 -15.31 33.01
CA ILE A 962 7.12 -15.40 34.28
C ILE A 962 7.47 -14.18 35.15
N ILE A 963 6.48 -13.32 35.44
CA ILE A 963 6.65 -12.09 36.24
C ILE A 963 5.98 -12.13 37.63
N GLY A 964 5.61 -13.33 38.10
CA GLY A 964 5.18 -13.58 39.48
C GLY A 964 5.39 -15.04 39.88
N ASN A 965 5.31 -15.37 41.17
CA ASN A 965 5.49 -16.75 41.64
C ASN A 965 4.45 -17.70 41.03
N VAL A 966 4.88 -18.91 40.66
CA VAL A 966 4.01 -19.99 40.17
C VAL A 966 3.75 -20.99 41.30
N ASN A 967 2.51 -21.43 41.48
CA ASN A 967 2.14 -22.46 42.46
C ASN A 967 1.20 -23.49 41.83
N VAL A 968 1.67 -24.70 41.56
CA VAL A 968 0.82 -25.80 41.05
C VAL A 968 0.19 -26.54 42.23
N THR A 969 -1.14 -26.56 42.30
CA THR A 969 -1.95 -26.91 43.49
C THR A 969 -3.15 -27.78 43.14
N ASN A 970 -3.90 -28.24 44.14
CA ASN A 970 -5.19 -28.94 44.01
C ASN A 970 -5.14 -30.17 43.09
N ASP A 971 -4.07 -30.97 43.19
CA ASP A 971 -3.80 -32.15 42.37
C ASP A 971 -3.71 -31.88 40.85
N ALA A 972 -3.69 -30.61 40.43
CA ALA A 972 -3.58 -30.19 39.03
C ALA A 972 -2.23 -30.61 38.43
N ILE A 973 -2.27 -31.09 37.18
CA ILE A 973 -1.07 -31.43 36.40
C ILE A 973 -0.76 -30.26 35.47
N LEU A 974 0.43 -29.68 35.61
CA LEU A 974 1.01 -28.80 34.60
C LEU A 974 1.85 -29.64 33.63
N ASP A 975 1.43 -29.66 32.37
CA ASP A 975 2.13 -30.32 31.28
C ASP A 975 2.99 -29.32 30.49
N LEU A 976 4.27 -29.64 30.30
CA LEU A 976 5.18 -28.93 29.39
C LEU A 976 5.68 -29.90 28.30
N PRO A 977 5.41 -29.65 27.01
CA PRO A 977 5.89 -30.43 25.87
C PRO A 977 7.37 -30.12 25.53
N PRO A 978 8.00 -30.88 24.60
CA PRO A 978 9.35 -30.59 24.12
C PRO A 978 9.51 -29.16 23.60
N GLY A 979 10.70 -28.58 23.81
CA GLY A 979 11.05 -27.22 23.38
C GLY A 979 10.43 -26.08 24.21
N SER A 980 9.61 -26.35 25.23
CA SER A 980 9.09 -25.30 26.11
C SER A 980 10.22 -24.55 26.83
N ARG A 981 10.19 -23.22 26.73
CA ARG A 981 11.15 -22.29 27.35
C ARG A 981 10.44 -21.40 28.37
N VAL A 982 10.86 -21.47 29.63
CA VAL A 982 10.32 -20.73 30.77
C VAL A 982 11.40 -19.83 31.34
N VAL A 983 11.19 -18.52 31.22
CA VAL A 983 12.10 -17.46 31.63
C VAL A 983 11.55 -16.82 32.90
N MET A 984 12.29 -16.92 34.00
CA MET A 984 11.89 -16.47 35.33
C MET A 984 12.37 -15.04 35.58
N GLY A 985 11.45 -14.17 36.02
CA GLY A 985 11.78 -12.87 36.62
C GLY A 985 12.57 -12.98 37.93
N PRO A 986 13.14 -11.86 38.40
CA PRO A 986 14.10 -11.87 39.49
C PRO A 986 13.46 -12.27 40.84
N GLN A 987 14.17 -13.08 41.62
CA GLN A 987 13.74 -13.58 42.94
C GLN A 987 12.38 -14.30 42.95
N LEU A 988 11.92 -14.81 41.80
CA LEU A 988 10.69 -15.60 41.70
C LEU A 988 10.92 -17.10 41.93
N ARG A 989 9.91 -17.80 42.42
CA ARG A 989 9.85 -19.25 42.57
C ARG A 989 8.88 -19.88 41.58
N PHE A 990 9.22 -21.08 41.13
CA PHE A 990 8.29 -22.01 40.49
C PHE A 990 8.00 -23.18 41.46
N GLU A 991 6.86 -23.17 42.17
CA GLU A 991 6.52 -24.17 43.20
C GLU A 991 5.47 -25.16 42.69
N ILE A 992 5.73 -26.45 42.86
CA ILE A 992 4.81 -27.57 42.68
C ILE A 992 4.43 -28.01 44.09
N SER A 993 3.26 -27.58 44.54
CA SER A 993 2.78 -27.79 45.91
C SER A 993 1.97 -29.09 45.99
N THR A 994 0.64 -29.03 46.08
CA THR A 994 -0.20 -30.24 45.99
C THR A 994 -0.46 -30.72 44.56
N GLY A 995 -0.18 -29.90 43.54
CA GLY A 995 -0.26 -30.31 42.13
C GLY A 995 0.96 -31.11 41.66
N ALA A 996 1.15 -31.21 40.34
CA ALA A 996 2.20 -31.97 39.68
C ALA A 996 2.81 -31.23 38.48
N LEU A 997 4.08 -31.51 38.16
CA LEU A 997 4.74 -31.03 36.93
C LEU A 997 5.21 -32.22 36.09
N ARG A 998 4.69 -32.30 34.86
CA ARG A 998 5.08 -33.28 33.84
C ARG A 998 5.78 -32.56 32.70
N ALA A 999 7.08 -32.36 32.85
CA ALA A 999 7.95 -31.79 31.82
C ALA A 999 8.61 -32.92 31.03
N LEU A 1000 8.15 -33.16 29.81
CA LEU A 1000 8.60 -34.25 28.94
C LEU A 1000 9.27 -33.67 27.69
N GLY A 1001 10.54 -33.31 27.81
CA GLY A 1001 11.38 -32.86 26.69
C GLY A 1001 11.97 -34.01 25.89
N GLU A 1002 12.68 -33.65 24.83
CA GLU A 1002 13.43 -34.57 23.97
C GLU A 1002 14.87 -34.08 23.80
N LEU A 1003 15.79 -34.96 23.39
CA LEU A 1003 17.23 -34.61 23.23
C LEU A 1003 17.46 -33.43 22.26
N GLY A 1004 16.67 -33.32 21.19
CA GLY A 1004 16.72 -32.19 20.25
C GLY A 1004 15.84 -31.00 20.63
N ALA A 1005 15.02 -31.13 21.67
CA ALA A 1005 14.05 -30.13 22.11
C ALA A 1005 13.88 -30.17 23.66
N PRO A 1006 14.95 -29.85 24.42
CA PRO A 1006 14.91 -29.90 25.88
C PRO A 1006 14.03 -28.78 26.46
N ILE A 1007 13.38 -29.06 27.59
CA ILE A 1007 12.56 -28.07 28.30
C ILE A 1007 13.49 -27.24 29.19
N THR A 1008 13.46 -25.92 29.03
CA THR A 1008 14.42 -25.03 29.69
C THR A 1008 13.74 -24.10 30.68
N PHE A 1009 14.18 -24.13 31.94
CA PHE A 1009 13.91 -23.10 32.95
C PHE A 1009 15.18 -22.24 33.12
N THR A 1010 15.06 -20.92 33.00
CA THR A 1010 16.22 -19.99 33.11
C THR A 1010 15.80 -18.67 33.75
N GLY A 1011 16.75 -17.88 34.24
CA GLY A 1011 16.52 -16.46 34.59
C GLY A 1011 16.44 -15.57 33.34
N ALA A 1012 15.76 -14.43 33.45
CA ALA A 1012 15.68 -13.41 32.39
C ALA A 1012 17.00 -12.66 32.15
N VAL A 1013 17.95 -12.74 33.09
CA VAL A 1013 19.36 -12.35 32.89
C VAL A 1013 20.21 -13.58 33.24
N PRO A 1014 21.22 -13.95 32.42
CA PRO A 1014 22.06 -15.12 32.65
C PRO A 1014 23.10 -14.88 33.75
N VAL A 1015 22.63 -14.82 35.01
CA VAL A 1015 23.47 -14.69 36.21
C VAL A 1015 23.07 -15.71 37.28
N PRO A 1016 24.02 -16.39 37.96
CA PRO A 1016 23.71 -17.31 39.03
C PRO A 1016 22.93 -16.64 40.16
N GLY A 1017 21.78 -17.21 40.52
CA GLY A 1017 20.91 -16.67 41.55
C GLY A 1017 20.03 -15.51 41.08
N TYR A 1018 19.68 -15.44 39.79
CA TYR A 1018 18.69 -14.47 39.31
C TYR A 1018 17.30 -14.73 39.92
N TRP A 1019 16.90 -16.00 39.99
CA TRP A 1019 15.61 -16.46 40.52
C TRP A 1019 15.80 -17.52 41.62
N ASN A 1020 14.75 -17.84 42.38
CA ASN A 1020 14.88 -18.61 43.63
C ASN A 1020 15.24 -20.06 43.40
N ASP A 1021 14.29 -20.85 42.90
CA ASP A 1021 14.33 -22.31 42.80
C ASP A 1021 13.09 -22.82 42.02
N LEU A 1022 13.27 -23.96 41.35
CA LEU A 1022 12.19 -24.89 41.02
C LEU A 1022 11.96 -25.75 42.26
N THR A 1023 10.80 -25.66 42.90
CA THR A 1023 10.53 -26.30 44.19
C THR A 1023 9.40 -27.32 44.08
N PHE A 1024 9.63 -28.56 44.50
CA PHE A 1024 8.56 -29.51 44.83
C PHE A 1024 8.33 -29.50 46.34
N ASN A 1025 7.11 -29.19 46.80
CA ASN A 1025 6.76 -29.05 48.21
C ASN A 1025 5.50 -29.85 48.53
N THR A 1026 5.61 -30.97 49.24
CA THR A 1026 4.49 -31.88 49.54
C THR A 1026 3.88 -32.60 48.31
N SER A 1027 4.37 -32.32 47.10
CA SER A 1027 3.90 -32.96 45.87
C SER A 1027 4.28 -34.44 45.80
N ARG A 1028 3.29 -35.32 46.00
CA ARG A 1028 3.44 -36.79 45.96
C ARG A 1028 2.88 -37.44 44.68
N SER A 1029 2.62 -36.66 43.64
CA SER A 1029 2.02 -37.16 42.41
C SER A 1029 2.93 -38.17 41.68
N VAL A 1030 2.31 -39.15 41.01
CA VAL A 1030 2.99 -40.04 40.05
C VAL A 1030 3.30 -39.35 38.72
N PHE A 1031 2.65 -38.22 38.44
CA PHE A 1031 2.85 -37.45 37.21
C PHE A 1031 4.04 -36.50 37.26
N ASN A 1032 4.66 -36.34 38.44
CA ASN A 1032 5.91 -35.61 38.58
C ASN A 1032 7.01 -36.30 37.78
N ARG A 1033 7.41 -35.67 36.68
CA ARG A 1033 8.50 -36.15 35.81
C ARG A 1033 9.24 -34.97 35.19
N LEU A 1034 10.56 -35.01 35.29
CA LEU A 1034 11.48 -34.15 34.54
C LEU A 1034 12.26 -35.05 33.57
N GLN A 1035 11.99 -34.92 32.26
CA GLN A 1035 12.73 -35.61 31.21
C GLN A 1035 13.30 -34.62 30.19
N HIS A 1036 14.59 -34.74 29.85
CA HIS A 1036 15.35 -33.76 29.05
C HIS A 1036 15.07 -32.31 29.48
N VAL A 1037 15.29 -32.03 30.77
CA VAL A 1037 15.02 -30.71 31.38
C VAL A 1037 16.33 -30.03 31.75
N HIS A 1038 16.44 -28.73 31.44
CA HIS A 1038 17.55 -27.88 31.86
C HIS A 1038 17.05 -26.80 32.84
N VAL A 1039 17.81 -26.53 33.90
CA VAL A 1039 17.49 -25.51 34.92
C VAL A 1039 18.71 -24.64 35.20
N TYR A 1040 18.71 -23.43 34.64
CA TYR A 1040 19.81 -22.46 34.66
C TYR A 1040 19.52 -21.26 35.56
N HIS A 1041 20.58 -20.58 36.05
CA HIS A 1041 20.53 -19.25 36.66
C HIS A 1041 19.65 -19.10 37.92
N GLY A 1042 19.19 -20.22 38.49
CA GLY A 1042 18.46 -20.25 39.76
C GLY A 1042 19.39 -20.05 40.97
N GLY A 1043 18.83 -20.15 42.18
CA GLY A 1043 19.62 -20.23 43.40
C GLY A 1043 19.67 -19.00 44.29
N SER A 1044 18.84 -17.95 44.11
CA SER A 1044 18.78 -16.86 45.11
C SER A 1044 18.31 -17.35 46.49
N ALA A 1045 17.61 -18.48 46.53
CA ALA A 1045 17.25 -19.19 47.76
C ALA A 1045 18.23 -20.32 48.15
N GLY A 1046 19.40 -20.41 47.48
CA GLY A 1046 20.49 -21.33 47.77
C GLY A 1046 20.51 -22.66 47.00
N THR A 1047 19.58 -22.87 46.05
CA THR A 1047 19.60 -24.05 45.16
C THR A 1047 18.84 -23.84 43.85
N ASN A 1048 19.15 -24.57 42.77
CA ASN A 1048 18.31 -24.56 41.56
C ASN A 1048 17.04 -25.40 41.73
N LEU A 1049 17.16 -26.59 42.33
CA LEU A 1049 16.08 -27.56 42.46
C LEU A 1049 15.87 -27.95 43.92
N ARG A 1050 14.70 -27.63 44.48
CA ARG A 1050 14.36 -27.86 45.89
C ARG A 1050 13.28 -28.93 46.06
N PHE A 1051 13.42 -29.74 47.10
CA PHE A 1051 12.40 -30.65 47.58
C PHE A 1051 12.13 -30.43 49.06
N VAL A 1052 10.85 -30.29 49.44
CA VAL A 1052 10.44 -30.00 50.81
C VAL A 1052 9.25 -30.88 51.22
N ASN A 1053 9.27 -31.36 52.47
CA ASN A 1053 8.26 -32.26 53.05
C ASN A 1053 8.23 -33.62 52.34
N ASN A 1054 7.05 -34.23 52.14
CA ASN A 1054 6.95 -35.52 51.47
C ASN A 1054 6.80 -35.30 49.95
N THR A 1055 7.78 -35.72 49.16
CA THR A 1055 7.80 -35.51 47.70
C THR A 1055 8.01 -36.80 46.92
N ARG A 1056 7.56 -36.84 45.66
CA ARG A 1056 7.76 -37.95 44.72
C ARG A 1056 8.11 -37.40 43.33
N LEU A 1057 9.10 -37.96 42.64
CA LEU A 1057 9.53 -37.51 41.31
C LEU A 1057 10.20 -38.63 40.49
N ALA A 1058 10.02 -38.62 39.17
CA ALA A 1058 10.85 -39.34 38.19
C ALA A 1058 11.79 -38.38 37.43
N ILE A 1059 13.04 -38.77 37.20
CA ILE A 1059 14.07 -37.98 36.52
C ILE A 1059 14.71 -38.81 35.40
N ASP A 1060 14.95 -38.18 34.24
CA ASP A 1060 15.51 -38.82 33.06
C ASP A 1060 16.20 -37.79 32.15
N HIS A 1061 17.53 -37.65 32.22
CA HIS A 1061 18.31 -36.59 31.54
C HIS A 1061 17.96 -35.18 32.06
N LEU A 1062 18.59 -34.77 33.17
CA LEU A 1062 18.39 -33.48 33.83
C LEU A 1062 19.70 -32.70 33.96
N THR A 1063 19.71 -31.42 33.60
CA THR A 1063 20.88 -30.54 33.68
C THR A 1063 20.61 -29.38 34.63
N LEU A 1064 21.41 -29.24 35.70
CA LEU A 1064 21.38 -28.09 36.59
C LEU A 1064 22.72 -27.33 36.51
N ALA A 1065 22.72 -26.16 35.90
CA ALA A 1065 23.94 -25.39 35.63
C ALA A 1065 23.77 -23.91 36.01
N ASP A 1066 24.91 -23.20 36.11
CA ASP A 1066 24.99 -21.75 36.28
C ASP A 1066 24.16 -21.22 37.45
N GLY A 1067 23.95 -22.06 38.47
CA GLY A 1067 23.11 -21.78 39.63
C GLY A 1067 23.89 -21.37 40.87
N LEU A 1068 23.28 -20.50 41.69
CA LEU A 1068 23.85 -20.08 42.97
C LEU A 1068 23.53 -21.09 44.08
N GLY A 1069 24.54 -21.45 44.87
CA GLY A 1069 24.40 -22.49 45.88
C GLY A 1069 24.35 -23.90 45.27
N SER A 1070 23.57 -24.80 45.85
CA SER A 1070 23.55 -26.23 45.48
C SER A 1070 22.82 -26.51 44.16
N GLY A 1071 23.23 -27.55 43.44
CA GLY A 1071 22.40 -28.15 42.39
C GLY A 1071 21.01 -28.52 42.92
N VAL A 1072 20.99 -29.44 43.90
CA VAL A 1072 19.76 -29.91 44.56
C VAL A 1072 19.82 -29.68 46.08
N PHE A 1073 18.68 -29.31 46.67
CA PHE A 1073 18.44 -29.33 48.12
C PHE A 1073 17.17 -30.14 48.45
N ALA A 1074 17.22 -31.00 49.47
CA ALA A 1074 16.08 -31.83 49.86
C ALA A 1074 15.93 -31.91 51.39
N THR A 1075 14.70 -31.69 51.90
CA THR A 1075 14.34 -31.88 53.31
C THR A 1075 12.97 -32.56 53.46
N GLY A 1076 12.90 -33.61 54.28
CA GLY A 1076 11.72 -34.47 54.40
C GLY A 1076 11.91 -35.81 53.67
N ASN A 1077 10.82 -36.52 53.39
CA ASN A 1077 10.88 -37.81 52.69
C ASN A 1077 10.77 -37.58 51.18
N MET A 1078 11.85 -37.84 50.46
CA MET A 1078 11.88 -37.85 49.00
C MET A 1078 11.73 -39.27 48.47
N GLU A 1079 10.86 -39.47 47.49
CA GLU A 1079 10.64 -40.72 46.79
C GLU A 1079 11.01 -40.55 45.30
N ILE A 1080 12.26 -40.86 44.96
CA ILE A 1080 12.72 -40.92 43.57
C ILE A 1080 12.21 -42.24 42.96
N ILE A 1081 11.36 -42.16 41.94
CA ILE A 1081 10.79 -43.33 41.24
C ILE A 1081 11.84 -43.95 40.30
N SER A 1082 12.55 -43.07 39.57
CA SER A 1082 13.64 -43.39 38.64
C SER A 1082 14.53 -42.17 38.52
N CYS A 1083 15.81 -42.37 38.23
CA CYS A 1083 16.76 -41.29 38.01
C CYS A 1083 17.86 -41.75 37.05
N ASN A 1084 17.76 -41.32 35.80
CA ASN A 1084 18.79 -41.53 34.78
C ASN A 1084 19.45 -40.18 34.45
N ASP A 1085 20.77 -40.21 34.22
CA ASP A 1085 21.61 -39.10 33.72
C ASP A 1085 21.29 -37.71 34.30
N VAL A 1086 22.03 -37.30 35.33
CA VAL A 1086 21.87 -35.96 35.92
C VAL A 1086 23.21 -35.24 36.00
N SER A 1087 23.30 -34.09 35.34
CA SER A 1087 24.51 -33.29 35.23
C SER A 1087 24.42 -32.00 36.06
N TYR A 1088 25.56 -31.57 36.63
CA TYR A 1088 25.65 -30.45 37.55
C TYR A 1088 26.88 -29.57 37.28
N SER A 1089 26.70 -28.25 37.22
CA SER A 1089 27.79 -27.26 37.12
C SER A 1089 27.50 -25.95 37.86
N ASN A 1090 26.85 -26.05 39.03
CA ASN A 1090 26.53 -24.91 39.89
C ASN A 1090 27.72 -24.39 40.73
N VAL A 1091 27.59 -23.15 41.20
CA VAL A 1091 28.62 -22.42 41.97
C VAL A 1091 29.03 -23.13 43.27
N ASN A 1092 28.15 -23.95 43.87
CA ASN A 1092 28.53 -24.85 44.97
C ASN A 1092 28.06 -26.30 44.70
N PRO A 1093 28.85 -27.31 45.12
CA PRO A 1093 28.39 -28.70 45.13
C PRO A 1093 27.22 -28.91 46.11
N PRO A 1094 26.44 -29.99 45.96
CA PRO A 1094 25.27 -30.27 46.81
C PRO A 1094 25.65 -30.39 48.29
N VAL A 1095 24.94 -29.66 49.15
CA VAL A 1095 25.22 -29.61 50.60
C VAL A 1095 24.78 -30.90 51.31
N ASN A 1096 25.59 -31.33 52.30
CA ASN A 1096 25.44 -32.58 53.03
C ASN A 1096 24.03 -32.81 53.60
N GLY A 1097 23.47 -33.99 53.31
CA GLY A 1097 22.13 -34.42 53.69
C GLY A 1097 21.34 -34.97 52.50
N VAL A 1098 21.50 -34.39 51.31
CA VAL A 1098 20.90 -34.85 50.05
C VAL A 1098 21.63 -36.06 49.46
N THR A 1099 22.95 -36.11 49.69
CA THR A 1099 23.89 -37.02 49.03
C THR A 1099 23.49 -38.49 49.12
N THR A 1100 23.14 -39.02 50.29
CA THR A 1100 22.87 -40.47 50.46
C THR A 1100 21.62 -40.99 49.75
N VAL A 1101 20.62 -40.14 49.47
CA VAL A 1101 19.43 -40.56 48.71
C VAL A 1101 19.67 -40.40 47.21
N TRP A 1102 20.30 -39.31 46.78
CA TRP A 1102 20.59 -39.07 45.37
C TRP A 1102 21.69 -39.99 44.81
N THR A 1103 22.78 -40.25 45.53
CA THR A 1103 23.81 -41.20 45.03
C THR A 1103 23.24 -42.61 44.90
N ALA A 1104 22.44 -43.05 45.88
CA ALA A 1104 21.83 -44.38 45.89
C ALA A 1104 20.73 -44.59 44.83
N ALA A 1105 19.99 -43.54 44.46
CA ALA A 1105 18.90 -43.63 43.48
C ALA A 1105 19.30 -43.25 42.05
N CYS A 1106 20.30 -42.38 41.87
CA CYS A 1106 20.78 -41.88 40.57
C CYS A 1106 22.13 -42.48 40.12
N GLY A 1107 22.77 -43.32 40.94
CA GLY A 1107 24.01 -44.02 40.57
C GLY A 1107 25.25 -43.11 40.45
N MET A 1108 25.32 -42.04 41.24
CA MET A 1108 26.47 -41.12 41.22
C MET A 1108 27.72 -41.71 41.91
N PRO A 1109 28.93 -41.36 41.42
CA PRO A 1109 30.20 -41.51 42.17
C PRO A 1109 30.26 -40.66 43.45
#